data_AF-A0AAN4YL88-F1
#
_entry.id   AF-A0AAN4YL88-F1
#
_cell.length_a   1.000
_cell.length_b   1.000
_cell.length_c   1.000
_cell.angle_alpha   90.00
_cell.angle_beta   90.00
_cell.angle_gamma   90.00
#
_symmetry.space_group_name_H-M   'P 1'
#
loop_
_entity.id
_entity.type
_entity.pdbx_description
1 polymer ?
#
loop_
_entity_poly.entity_id
_entity_poly.type
_entity_poly.pdbx_seq_one_letter_code
_entity_poly.pdbx_strand_id
1 'polypeptide(L)'
;MPPEMREKSMPHTMAPSESTPLLQVVSVGPQRHRYPHHKLRQFCSFTLGTLLVVSLFLFLLPSAIFPREHGSIWSYFPGARPFPHKAWPQGHGLKYEELQAILQTTPSAEKAREWSSYYTAGPHLAGKNLSQAIWTQERWQEFGIHDTDIVAYDVYINYPLDHRLALLKKSKDTTEVTFEATLEEDVLEEDGTSGLPDRVPTFHGYSATGNVTASFLYVNYGSYQDYQDLVDANVSLSGKIAIAKYGHIFRGLKVKRAQELGMVGVILYDDPEDDGEITEENGYKPYPEGPARNPSASQLINYLSELGFAPGDPTTPGWPSKPGCDRKDPSDAIPSIPSIPISYKEAIPFLKALNGHGPKAADFPKRWQGGKLGSKGVEYNIGPSPDDVVINLDNQQEYVTTPLWNVIGTIKGAIPDEVVILGNHRDAWIAGGAGDPNSGSAVLNEVIRSFGEALKAGWKPLRTIVFASWDGEEYGLLGSTEWVEDKLPWLKKANVAYLNVDVAASGTVLGPRAAPLLNSLIYEVTSLVQSPNQTIEGQTVRDVWDGHIATMGSGSDFTAFQDFAGVASLDLGFGRGPKDPVYHYHSNYDSFDWMDRFGDPGWLYHEACTKLWSLAAAKLVEAPVLSFSASDYSTGLGQYLEKIKPGAKKLRGGEFDFGSLDRAVAEFQATAKKFDAYAADLTSQLGEDLPWYLWWKKVRLYFQIRVVNDKYKALERAFLYEPGLDGRNWFKHVVFAPGLWTGYSGATYPGLVESFDAGDSANAQPEMIEYVGVPKNEVAKWVGISSAVTSISQAIMAVTWGTRFGRKPIILTGLTCTMIISLLFGFSQTLTWVVVTRALLGLMNGNVGIIRTMVAEMVPEKELQPHAFSIMPLVWTIGTIFGPAFGGALAHPAEKHPEIFGNSEFLKRNPFILPNIASAILFIIGNAGNEERQPRLRLGIGQNADELQYFTREESALAASIFGFPCITILLTNSATSLTVLGTLNGVATSVSAVGRAAGPAICGAAFSFGVKKGYIILPWWMLSIFGALSALPIYWTVEPDGFQGNDAEEEQDEPQESDYGAADHRRSSGARTAYSTPNQLPSGAFPQSSLTPIPYHHTITSSHLPLPHHNPPTTTATTPTNQQKNPSIQTTQNGLSHNPNPLHPKPATKLTQEPQKQTLEINSALSLSILTSLGGVIGYARTGSVPSIAAGLSVGALYLYSFQRLRTGQTYGDELGLLASIVLSGSSIPRAIKTRKPVPIGLSLVAIYGLLVFGKAVLGKN
;
A
#
# COMPACT_ATOMS: atom_id res chain seq x y z
N MET A 1 -35.79 56.83 -66.98
CA MET A 1 -36.82 57.90 -67.09
C MET A 1 -37.41 58.17 -65.68
N PRO A 2 -38.10 59.31 -65.43
CA PRO A 2 -38.21 60.03 -64.13
C PRO A 2 -39.63 59.87 -63.47
N PRO A 3 -40.25 60.74 -62.59
CA PRO A 3 -39.90 62.06 -61.98
C PRO A 3 -40.21 62.20 -60.42
N GLU A 4 -40.76 63.30 -59.87
CA GLU A 4 -40.06 64.47 -59.25
C GLU A 4 -40.85 65.23 -58.12
N MET A 5 -40.12 65.99 -57.27
CA MET A 5 -40.45 67.32 -56.64
C MET A 5 -41.43 67.58 -55.43
N ARG A 6 -41.02 68.56 -54.57
CA ARG A 6 -41.79 69.65 -53.82
C ARG A 6 -42.64 69.33 -52.53
N GLU A 7 -42.92 70.22 -51.53
CA GLU A 7 -42.50 71.61 -51.11
C GLU A 7 -42.94 72.03 -49.64
N LYS A 8 -42.40 73.17 -49.09
CA LYS A 8 -42.96 74.21 -48.13
C LYS A 8 -43.13 74.08 -46.55
N SER A 9 -42.19 74.72 -45.80
CA SER A 9 -42.24 75.88 -44.82
C SER A 9 -43.29 76.20 -43.69
N MET A 10 -42.79 76.38 -42.42
CA MET A 10 -43.00 77.48 -41.40
C MET A 10 -44.39 77.84 -40.76
N PRO A 11 -44.56 78.75 -39.72
CA PRO A 11 -43.66 79.36 -38.66
C PRO A 11 -44.25 79.55 -37.20
N HIS A 12 -43.44 80.11 -36.25
CA HIS A 12 -43.74 81.10 -35.14
C HIS A 12 -43.33 80.87 -33.65
N THR A 13 -42.97 82.02 -33.03
CA THR A 13 -42.46 82.42 -31.67
C THR A 13 -43.31 82.02 -30.42
N MET A 14 -42.91 82.15 -29.13
CA MET A 14 -41.91 83.04 -28.44
C MET A 14 -41.35 82.46 -27.09
N ALA A 15 -40.83 83.31 -26.16
CA ALA A 15 -40.22 83.04 -24.82
C ALA A 15 -40.31 84.35 -23.94
N PRO A 16 -39.64 84.59 -22.77
CA PRO A 16 -38.79 83.77 -21.85
C PRO A 16 -38.99 84.00 -20.30
N SER A 17 -38.34 83.22 -19.40
CA SER A 17 -37.72 83.69 -18.11
C SER A 17 -36.90 82.62 -17.35
N GLU A 18 -35.92 83.05 -16.54
CA GLU A 18 -34.79 82.34 -15.89
C GLU A 18 -35.04 81.10 -14.99
N SER A 19 -34.21 80.05 -15.14
CA SER A 19 -33.14 79.67 -14.17
C SER A 19 -32.35 78.41 -14.62
N THR A 20 -31.17 78.18 -14.05
CA THR A 20 -30.05 77.34 -14.55
C THR A 20 -29.69 76.16 -13.60
N PRO A 21 -28.75 75.22 -13.89
CA PRO A 21 -27.96 74.97 -15.13
C PRO A 21 -27.80 73.46 -15.56
N LEU A 22 -26.96 73.24 -16.59
CA LEU A 22 -26.15 72.04 -16.89
C LEU A 22 -26.85 70.70 -17.28
N LEU A 23 -26.91 70.45 -18.59
CA LEU A 23 -26.34 69.24 -19.22
C LEU A 23 -26.04 69.50 -20.71
N GLN A 24 -24.98 68.89 -21.26
CA GLN A 24 -24.37 69.30 -22.53
C GLN A 24 -24.75 68.36 -23.69
N VAL A 25 -25.44 68.89 -24.70
CA VAL A 25 -25.77 68.13 -25.92
C VAL A 25 -24.55 68.05 -26.84
N VAL A 26 -24.19 66.83 -27.27
CA VAL A 26 -23.06 66.57 -28.18
C VAL A 26 -23.57 66.10 -29.54
N SER A 27 -23.10 66.73 -30.61
CA SER A 27 -23.43 66.36 -31.99
C SER A 27 -22.75 65.04 -32.39
N VAL A 28 -23.53 64.06 -32.87
CA VAL A 28 -23.02 62.76 -33.32
C VAL A 28 -22.74 62.82 -34.83
N GLY A 29 -21.47 62.61 -35.22
CA GLY A 29 -21.08 62.56 -36.64
C GLY A 29 -21.55 61.29 -37.36
N PRO A 30 -21.55 61.28 -38.71
CA PRO A 30 -22.03 60.15 -39.50
C PRO A 30 -21.20 58.87 -39.28
N GLN A 31 -21.86 57.71 -39.40
CA GLN A 31 -21.20 56.41 -39.23
C GLN A 31 -20.05 56.22 -40.22
N ARG A 32 -18.85 55.91 -39.72
CA ARG A 32 -17.78 55.32 -40.53
C ARG A 32 -18.15 53.89 -40.89
N HIS A 33 -18.04 53.52 -42.17
CA HIS A 33 -18.18 52.14 -42.61
C HIS A 33 -17.25 51.21 -41.82
N ARG A 34 -17.78 50.09 -41.32
CA ARG A 34 -17.00 49.04 -40.65
C ARG A 34 -16.17 48.28 -41.69
N TYR A 35 -14.96 47.87 -41.30
CA TYR A 35 -14.08 47.04 -42.12
C TYR A 35 -14.80 45.74 -42.56
N PRO A 36 -14.72 45.33 -43.85
CA PRO A 36 -15.48 44.18 -44.36
C PRO A 36 -15.06 42.84 -43.73
N HIS A 37 -13.79 42.72 -43.31
CA HIS A 37 -13.23 41.48 -42.78
C HIS A 37 -13.37 41.30 -41.26
N HIS A 38 -14.50 41.72 -40.67
CA HIS A 38 -14.69 41.66 -39.21
C HIS A 38 -14.56 40.23 -38.64
N LYS A 39 -15.10 39.20 -39.32
CA LYS A 39 -14.97 37.80 -38.89
C LYS A 39 -13.53 37.30 -38.97
N LEU A 40 -12.76 37.66 -40.01
CA LEU A 40 -11.35 37.31 -40.11
C LEU A 40 -10.52 38.03 -39.03
N ARG A 41 -10.82 39.31 -38.75
CA ARG A 41 -10.17 40.05 -37.65
C ARG A 41 -10.51 39.43 -36.29
N GLN A 42 -11.77 39.04 -36.03
CA GLN A 42 -12.14 38.34 -34.81
C GLN A 42 -11.43 36.98 -34.70
N PHE A 43 -11.40 36.19 -35.78
CA PHE A 43 -10.67 34.92 -35.82
C PHE A 43 -9.17 35.10 -35.53
N CYS A 44 -8.50 36.04 -36.22
CA CYS A 44 -7.08 36.31 -35.99
C CYS A 44 -6.81 36.90 -34.60
N SER A 45 -7.62 37.84 -34.10
CA SER A 45 -7.45 38.41 -32.75
C SER A 45 -7.77 37.39 -31.65
N PHE A 46 -8.74 36.50 -31.84
CA PHE A 46 -9.03 35.41 -30.92
C PHE A 46 -7.92 34.36 -30.94
N THR A 47 -7.50 33.90 -32.12
CA THR A 47 -6.44 32.88 -32.26
C THR A 47 -5.09 33.41 -31.78
N LEU A 48 -4.74 34.66 -32.09
CA LEU A 48 -3.51 35.29 -31.57
C LEU A 48 -3.60 35.56 -30.06
N GLY A 49 -4.77 35.99 -29.56
CA GLY A 49 -5.00 36.16 -28.12
C GLY A 49 -4.92 34.83 -27.35
N THR A 50 -5.50 33.77 -27.90
CA THR A 50 -5.43 32.41 -27.35
C THR A 50 -4.01 31.86 -27.41
N LEU A 51 -3.29 32.02 -28.54
CA LEU A 51 -1.87 31.66 -28.64
C LEU A 51 -1.00 32.43 -27.64
N LEU A 52 -1.26 33.73 -27.45
CA LEU A 52 -0.49 34.55 -26.52
C LEU A 52 -0.81 34.17 -25.06
N VAL A 53 -2.08 33.94 -24.70
CA VAL A 53 -2.48 33.45 -23.37
C VAL A 53 -1.96 32.04 -23.11
N VAL A 54 -2.04 31.13 -24.08
CA VAL A 54 -1.50 29.76 -23.98
C VAL A 54 0.02 29.80 -23.88
N SER A 55 0.73 30.63 -24.66
CA SER A 55 2.18 30.79 -24.54
C SER A 55 2.57 31.45 -23.21
N LEU A 56 1.76 32.38 -22.68
CA LEU A 56 1.98 32.98 -21.37
C LEU A 56 1.73 31.96 -20.25
N PHE A 57 0.73 31.09 -20.38
CA PHE A 57 0.52 29.95 -19.48
C PHE A 57 1.68 28.95 -19.56
N LEU A 58 2.08 28.53 -20.76
CA LEU A 58 3.20 27.59 -20.96
C LEU A 58 4.55 28.14 -20.47
N PHE A 59 4.70 29.47 -20.34
CA PHE A 59 5.91 30.10 -19.82
C PHE A 59 5.83 30.43 -18.31
N LEU A 60 4.67 30.92 -17.82
CA LEU A 60 4.49 31.34 -16.42
C LEU A 60 3.97 30.24 -15.50
N LEU A 61 3.20 29.26 -16.00
CA LEU A 61 2.70 28.16 -15.16
C LEU A 61 3.85 27.28 -14.65
N PRO A 62 4.87 26.91 -15.45
CA PRO A 62 6.09 26.30 -14.92
C PRO A 62 6.83 27.20 -13.93
N SER A 63 6.81 28.52 -14.16
CA SER A 63 7.51 29.50 -13.32
C SER A 63 6.92 29.65 -11.90
N ALA A 64 5.63 29.32 -11.74
CA ALA A 64 4.85 29.51 -10.53
C ALA A 64 4.46 28.21 -9.81
N ILE A 65 4.44 27.07 -10.51
CA ILE A 65 4.06 25.77 -9.92
C ILE A 65 5.29 24.93 -9.53
N PHE A 66 6.40 24.96 -10.27
CA PHE A 66 7.55 24.13 -9.94
C PHE A 66 8.41 24.76 -8.82
N PRO A 67 8.85 23.99 -7.80
CA PRO A 67 9.76 24.46 -6.76
C PRO A 67 11.04 25.10 -7.33
N ARG A 68 11.69 25.96 -6.55
CA ARG A 68 12.97 26.61 -6.92
C ARG A 68 14.21 25.86 -6.44
N GLU A 69 14.03 24.63 -5.97
CA GLU A 69 15.09 23.78 -5.44
C GLU A 69 15.99 23.21 -6.55
N HIS A 70 17.14 22.66 -6.16
CA HIS A 70 18.09 22.05 -7.10
C HIS A 70 17.43 20.88 -7.85
N GLY A 71 17.59 20.84 -9.18
CA GLY A 71 16.90 19.89 -10.07
C GLY A 71 15.59 20.42 -10.70
N SER A 72 15.10 21.60 -10.29
CA SER A 72 13.96 22.26 -10.95
C SER A 72 14.28 22.73 -12.37
N ILE A 73 13.25 22.92 -13.21
CA ILE A 73 13.40 23.33 -14.62
C ILE A 73 14.21 24.63 -14.78
N TRP A 74 14.16 25.51 -13.77
CA TRP A 74 14.94 26.73 -13.65
C TRP A 74 16.45 26.52 -13.73
N SER A 75 16.95 25.42 -13.18
CA SER A 75 18.39 25.12 -13.18
C SER A 75 18.94 24.86 -14.59
N TYR A 76 18.10 24.51 -15.56
CA TYR A 76 18.51 24.20 -16.94
C TYR A 76 18.44 25.42 -17.89
N PHE A 77 18.17 26.63 -17.39
CA PHE A 77 18.19 27.85 -18.20
C PHE A 77 19.63 28.33 -18.52
N PRO A 78 19.84 29.05 -19.65
CA PRO A 78 21.14 29.62 -20.00
C PRO A 78 21.71 30.53 -18.89
N GLY A 79 22.82 30.11 -18.28
CA GLY A 79 23.50 30.83 -17.20
C GLY A 79 23.59 30.05 -15.88
N ALA A 80 22.70 29.08 -15.65
CA ALA A 80 22.79 28.16 -14.52
C ALA A 80 23.69 26.94 -14.84
N ARG A 81 24.16 26.24 -13.80
CA ARG A 81 25.13 25.12 -13.89
C ARG A 81 24.60 23.84 -13.20
N PRO A 82 23.81 22.97 -13.89
CA PRO A 82 23.32 21.71 -13.29
C PRO A 82 24.35 20.61 -13.07
N PHE A 83 25.18 20.17 -14.03
CA PHE A 83 25.27 20.42 -15.47
C PHE A 83 24.82 19.15 -16.27
N PRO A 84 24.86 19.13 -17.61
CA PRO A 84 24.78 17.88 -18.38
C PRO A 84 25.93 17.76 -19.41
N HIS A 85 27.05 17.13 -19.03
CA HIS A 85 28.31 16.99 -19.81
C HIS A 85 29.07 18.32 -20.11
N LYS A 86 30.40 18.43 -19.98
CA LYS A 86 31.46 17.40 -19.86
C LYS A 86 31.56 16.74 -18.48
N ALA A 87 31.75 15.42 -18.47
CA ALA A 87 31.92 14.51 -17.34
C ALA A 87 30.97 14.72 -16.13
N TRP A 88 29.85 15.42 -16.29
CA TRP A 88 29.00 15.80 -15.16
C TRP A 88 27.84 14.80 -14.94
N PRO A 89 27.55 14.37 -13.71
CA PRO A 89 28.18 14.81 -12.45
C PRO A 89 29.59 14.30 -12.19
N GLN A 90 30.54 15.23 -12.15
CA GLN A 90 31.73 15.04 -11.35
C GLN A 90 31.27 15.30 -9.91
N GLY A 91 31.71 14.46 -8.98
CA GLY A 91 31.85 14.95 -7.61
C GLY A 91 32.72 16.22 -7.61
N HIS A 92 32.65 17.00 -6.54
CA HIS A 92 33.80 17.86 -6.25
C HIS A 92 35.03 16.97 -5.97
N GLY A 93 36.25 17.52 -5.99
CA GLY A 93 37.47 16.75 -5.73
C GLY A 93 37.94 15.86 -6.89
N LEU A 94 37.36 14.67 -7.04
CA LEU A 94 37.99 13.50 -7.69
C LEU A 94 37.28 12.99 -8.96
N LYS A 95 38.05 12.30 -9.82
CA LYS A 95 37.55 11.45 -10.91
C LYS A 95 37.18 10.05 -10.42
N TYR A 96 36.46 9.29 -11.26
CA TYR A 96 36.12 7.91 -10.98
C TYR A 96 37.37 7.02 -10.82
N GLU A 97 38.41 7.19 -11.64
CA GLU A 97 39.64 6.39 -11.54
C GLU A 97 40.42 6.68 -10.24
N GLU A 98 40.34 7.92 -9.75
CA GLU A 98 40.98 8.36 -8.51
C GLU A 98 40.21 7.83 -7.29
N LEU A 99 38.87 7.85 -7.32
CA LEU A 99 38.03 7.14 -6.36
C LEU A 99 38.30 5.63 -6.37
N GLN A 100 38.37 5.00 -7.55
CA GLN A 100 38.63 3.57 -7.69
C GLN A 100 40.02 3.19 -7.15
N ALA A 101 41.02 4.08 -7.26
CA ALA A 101 42.32 3.88 -6.64
C ALA A 101 42.23 3.93 -5.11
N ILE A 102 41.55 4.94 -4.53
CA ILE A 102 41.34 5.06 -3.08
C ILE A 102 40.63 3.82 -2.52
N LEU A 103 39.55 3.36 -3.15
CA LEU A 103 38.79 2.19 -2.68
C LEU A 103 39.56 0.86 -2.80
N GLN A 104 40.60 0.78 -3.65
CA GLN A 104 41.48 -0.39 -3.76
C GLN A 104 42.71 -0.33 -2.82
N THR A 105 43.11 0.85 -2.35
CA THR A 105 44.33 1.04 -1.54
C THR A 105 44.09 1.47 -0.09
N THR A 106 42.86 1.88 0.25
CA THR A 106 42.48 2.27 1.62
C THR A 106 42.11 1.10 2.54
N PRO A 107 41.39 0.05 2.09
CA PRO A 107 41.11 -1.13 2.92
C PRO A 107 42.38 -1.79 3.47
N SER A 108 42.35 -2.23 4.72
CA SER A 108 43.47 -2.88 5.39
C SER A 108 43.03 -4.10 6.21
N ALA A 109 43.64 -5.25 5.93
CA ALA A 109 43.58 -6.46 6.75
C ALA A 109 43.79 -6.19 8.26
N GLU A 110 44.75 -5.33 8.63
CA GLU A 110 45.02 -4.97 10.03
C GLU A 110 43.84 -4.25 10.69
N LYS A 111 43.11 -3.42 9.94
CA LYS A 111 41.92 -2.73 10.44
C LYS A 111 40.68 -3.60 10.45
N ALA A 112 40.47 -4.46 9.46
CA ALA A 112 39.43 -5.49 9.52
C ALA A 112 39.57 -6.36 10.80
N ARG A 113 40.80 -6.78 11.10
CA ARG A 113 41.15 -7.49 12.35
C ARG A 113 40.85 -6.68 13.61
N GLU A 114 41.22 -5.39 13.64
CA GLU A 114 40.92 -4.49 14.77
C GLU A 114 39.42 -4.30 15.00
N TRP A 115 38.63 -4.13 13.94
CA TRP A 115 37.17 -3.96 14.04
C TRP A 115 36.48 -5.25 14.49
N SER A 116 36.83 -6.40 13.90
CA SER A 116 36.27 -7.71 14.31
C SER A 116 36.58 -7.98 15.79
N SER A 117 37.84 -7.79 16.20
CA SER A 117 38.29 -7.95 17.60
C SER A 117 37.55 -7.05 18.60
N TYR A 118 36.96 -5.92 18.18
CA TYR A 118 36.12 -5.10 19.06
C TYR A 118 34.71 -5.67 19.19
N TYR A 119 34.08 -6.06 18.08
CA TYR A 119 32.72 -6.58 18.11
C TYR A 119 32.66 -7.93 18.85
N THR A 120 33.61 -8.84 18.62
CA THR A 120 33.68 -10.17 19.27
C THR A 120 34.17 -10.15 20.73
N ALA A 121 34.11 -9.01 21.42
CA ALA A 121 34.68 -8.81 22.75
C ALA A 121 33.69 -8.23 23.79
N GLY A 122 32.38 -8.27 23.50
CA GLY A 122 31.34 -7.78 24.40
C GLY A 122 29.97 -8.41 24.16
N PRO A 123 28.96 -8.13 25.01
CA PRO A 123 27.62 -8.67 24.85
C PRO A 123 26.92 -8.06 23.63
N HIS A 124 26.58 -8.89 22.65
CA HIS A 124 26.00 -8.43 21.38
C HIS A 124 24.73 -9.11 20.87
N LEU A 125 24.15 -10.02 21.67
CA LEU A 125 22.78 -10.50 21.50
C LEU A 125 21.79 -9.33 21.30
N ALA A 126 20.86 -9.52 20.36
CA ALA A 126 19.84 -8.53 19.99
C ALA A 126 19.16 -7.89 21.21
N GLY A 127 19.06 -6.56 21.21
CA GLY A 127 18.48 -5.80 22.31
C GLY A 127 19.33 -5.72 23.60
N LYS A 128 20.57 -6.26 23.59
CA LYS A 128 21.58 -6.07 24.65
C LYS A 128 22.83 -5.30 24.18
N ASN A 129 22.92 -4.98 22.88
CA ASN A 129 24.15 -4.53 22.20
C ASN A 129 24.32 -3.00 22.03
N LEU A 130 23.55 -2.17 22.75
CA LEU A 130 23.52 -0.70 22.62
C LEU A 130 24.92 -0.03 22.69
N SER A 131 25.84 -0.58 23.47
CA SER A 131 27.22 -0.10 23.57
C SER A 131 27.95 -0.12 22.21
N GLN A 132 27.79 -1.21 21.45
CA GLN A 132 28.35 -1.33 20.10
C GLN A 132 27.61 -0.46 19.09
N ALA A 133 26.29 -0.26 19.24
CA ALA A 133 25.53 0.66 18.38
C ALA A 133 26.04 2.11 18.51
N ILE A 134 26.28 2.55 19.76
CA ILE A 134 26.90 3.87 20.05
C ILE A 134 28.32 3.94 19.52
N TRP A 135 29.17 2.92 19.77
CA TRP A 135 30.54 2.90 19.26
C TRP A 135 30.60 2.96 17.73
N THR A 136 29.71 2.24 17.05
CA THR A 136 29.58 2.22 15.58
C THR A 136 29.17 3.60 15.06
N GLN A 137 28.18 4.26 15.69
CA GLN A 137 27.81 5.64 15.39
C GLN A 137 29.02 6.60 15.53
N GLU A 138 29.78 6.50 16.62
CA GLU A 138 30.98 7.31 16.83
C GLU A 138 32.05 7.07 15.76
N ARG A 139 32.37 5.79 15.43
CA ARG A 139 33.37 5.46 14.41
C ARG A 139 32.98 6.04 13.05
N TRP A 140 31.72 5.92 12.65
CA TRP A 140 31.23 6.46 11.37
C TRP A 140 31.32 8.00 11.34
N GLN A 141 31.01 8.67 12.45
CA GLN A 141 31.19 10.12 12.59
C GLN A 141 32.67 10.55 12.55
N GLU A 142 33.59 9.77 13.13
CA GLU A 142 35.05 9.98 13.03
C GLU A 142 35.60 9.76 11.62
N PHE A 143 35.07 8.78 10.88
CA PHE A 143 35.41 8.57 9.47
C PHE A 143 34.94 9.72 8.56
N GLY A 144 33.99 10.55 9.03
CA GLY A 144 33.50 11.76 8.38
C GLY A 144 31.99 11.77 8.10
N ILE A 145 31.27 10.70 8.47
CA ILE A 145 29.85 10.54 8.21
C ILE A 145 29.04 11.15 9.35
N HIS A 146 29.08 12.48 9.47
CA HIS A 146 28.44 13.22 10.56
C HIS A 146 26.90 13.10 10.60
N ASP A 147 26.29 12.67 9.50
CA ASP A 147 24.85 12.46 9.31
C ASP A 147 24.51 10.99 9.66
N THR A 148 24.80 10.58 10.90
CA THR A 148 24.62 9.21 11.41
C THR A 148 23.81 9.19 12.71
N ASP A 149 22.65 8.53 12.66
CA ASP A 149 21.66 8.42 13.74
C ASP A 149 21.43 6.97 14.17
N ILE A 150 20.97 6.77 15.42
CA ILE A 150 20.47 5.47 15.90
C ILE A 150 18.94 5.47 15.79
N VAL A 151 18.37 4.47 15.13
CA VAL A 151 16.93 4.29 14.92
C VAL A 151 16.45 3.06 15.69
N ALA A 152 15.57 3.28 16.67
CA ALA A 152 15.05 2.22 17.53
C ALA A 152 13.66 1.69 17.10
N TYR A 153 13.42 0.43 17.47
CA TYR A 153 12.15 -0.30 17.37
C TYR A 153 12.00 -1.16 18.63
N ASP A 154 10.80 -1.21 19.21
CA ASP A 154 10.51 -2.04 20.38
C ASP A 154 9.99 -3.39 19.86
N VAL A 155 10.75 -4.49 19.94
CA VAL A 155 10.37 -5.78 19.32
C VAL A 155 9.99 -6.85 20.35
N TYR A 156 9.10 -7.76 20.00
CA TYR A 156 8.77 -8.92 20.84
C TYR A 156 9.73 -10.10 20.60
N ILE A 157 10.60 -10.40 21.58
CA ILE A 157 11.62 -11.48 21.54
C ILE A 157 11.63 -12.29 22.85
N ASN A 158 12.43 -13.35 22.91
CA ASN A 158 12.60 -14.20 24.10
C ASN A 158 14.06 -14.36 24.55
N TYR A 159 14.25 -14.63 25.86
CA TYR A 159 15.53 -15.01 26.46
C TYR A 159 15.37 -16.30 27.29
N PRO A 160 16.43 -17.12 27.44
CA PRO A 160 16.39 -18.32 28.26
C PRO A 160 16.36 -17.97 29.75
N LEU A 161 15.54 -18.69 30.52
CA LEU A 161 15.49 -18.60 31.98
C LEU A 161 16.12 -19.82 32.65
N ASP A 162 15.74 -21.01 32.20
CA ASP A 162 16.17 -22.31 32.72
C ASP A 162 15.92 -23.38 31.64
N HIS A 163 16.70 -24.46 31.64
CA HIS A 163 16.58 -25.54 30.67
C HIS A 163 17.22 -26.84 31.17
N ARG A 164 16.70 -27.98 30.70
CA ARG A 164 17.20 -29.30 31.08
C ARG A 164 16.94 -30.34 30.00
N LEU A 165 17.93 -31.16 29.68
CA LEU A 165 17.77 -32.31 28.80
C LEU A 165 18.39 -33.57 29.43
N ALA A 166 17.56 -34.56 29.74
CA ALA A 166 17.99 -35.78 30.43
C ALA A 166 17.40 -37.05 29.81
N LEU A 167 18.23 -38.08 29.68
CA LEU A 167 17.83 -39.44 29.29
C LEU A 167 17.47 -40.23 30.56
N LEU A 168 16.20 -40.55 30.70
CA LEU A 168 15.64 -41.20 31.89
C LEU A 168 15.31 -42.66 31.62
N LYS A 169 15.65 -43.52 32.59
CA LYS A 169 15.25 -44.93 32.61
C LYS A 169 14.19 -45.19 33.68
N LYS A 170 13.08 -45.80 33.30
CA LYS A 170 11.92 -46.08 34.15
C LYS A 170 11.90 -47.55 34.58
N SER A 171 12.25 -47.79 35.84
CA SER A 171 11.85 -49.02 36.54
C SER A 171 10.40 -48.92 37.01
N LYS A 172 9.86 -50.00 37.57
CA LYS A 172 8.47 -50.03 38.08
C LYS A 172 8.20 -49.05 39.22
N ASP A 173 9.21 -48.81 40.05
CA ASP A 173 9.11 -48.02 41.29
C ASP A 173 10.09 -46.83 41.35
N THR A 174 10.97 -46.67 40.35
CA THR A 174 12.00 -45.61 40.30
C THR A 174 12.22 -45.09 38.87
N THR A 175 12.58 -43.80 38.77
CA THR A 175 13.12 -43.20 37.53
C THR A 175 14.57 -42.79 37.79
N GLU A 176 15.48 -43.28 36.95
CA GLU A 176 16.93 -43.07 37.06
C GLU A 176 17.40 -42.15 35.92
N VAL A 177 18.27 -41.18 36.22
CA VAL A 177 18.93 -40.36 35.20
C VAL A 177 20.13 -41.15 34.68
N THR A 178 20.12 -41.51 33.40
CA THR A 178 21.19 -42.30 32.77
C THR A 178 22.19 -41.46 31.98
N PHE A 179 21.75 -40.29 31.50
CA PHE A 179 22.58 -39.23 30.95
C PHE A 179 21.85 -37.89 31.15
N GLU A 180 22.61 -36.82 31.29
CA GLU A 180 22.13 -35.45 31.43
C GLU A 180 23.06 -34.57 30.60
N ALA A 181 22.49 -33.78 29.70
CA ALA A 181 23.26 -32.89 28.82
C ALA A 181 23.83 -31.72 29.63
N THR A 182 24.97 -31.19 29.19
CA THR A 182 25.61 -30.03 29.82
C THR A 182 24.99 -28.71 29.36
N LEU A 183 24.43 -28.67 28.14
CA LEU A 183 23.74 -27.51 27.55
C LEU A 183 24.62 -26.23 27.44
N GLU A 184 25.93 -26.40 27.62
CA GLU A 184 27.00 -25.44 27.47
C GLU A 184 28.15 -26.05 26.64
N GLU A 185 28.93 -25.19 25.99
CA GLU A 185 30.17 -25.55 25.30
C GLU A 185 31.38 -25.63 26.26
N ASP A 186 32.39 -26.43 25.87
CA ASP A 186 33.64 -26.55 26.63
C ASP A 186 34.44 -25.23 26.55
N VAL A 187 34.78 -24.62 27.68
CA VAL A 187 35.67 -23.45 27.72
C VAL A 187 37.11 -23.89 27.36
N LEU A 188 37.75 -23.18 26.43
CA LEU A 188 39.09 -23.46 25.93
C LEU A 188 40.09 -22.41 26.44
N GLU A 189 41.31 -22.81 26.78
CA GLU A 189 42.36 -21.86 27.20
C GLU A 189 42.92 -21.08 26.00
N GLU A 190 42.85 -21.69 24.81
CA GLU A 190 43.32 -21.13 23.54
C GLU A 190 42.24 -20.38 22.75
N ASP A 191 41.11 -20.02 23.37
CA ASP A 191 40.03 -19.22 22.77
C ASP A 191 39.44 -18.25 23.80
N GLY A 192 39.79 -16.97 23.68
CA GLY A 192 39.38 -15.93 24.62
C GLY A 192 37.88 -15.62 24.58
N THR A 193 37.19 -15.99 23.51
CA THR A 193 35.73 -15.79 23.35
C THR A 193 34.97 -16.85 24.15
N SER A 194 35.44 -18.10 24.13
CA SER A 194 34.81 -19.23 24.83
C SER A 194 34.72 -19.05 26.37
N GLY A 195 35.58 -18.21 26.94
CA GLY A 195 35.64 -17.91 28.37
C GLY A 195 34.90 -16.64 28.82
N LEU A 196 34.17 -15.95 27.93
CA LEU A 196 33.52 -14.68 28.27
C LEU A 196 32.36 -14.84 29.27
N PRO A 197 32.19 -13.92 30.24
CA PRO A 197 31.20 -14.04 31.30
C PRO A 197 29.75 -13.83 30.82
N ASP A 198 29.57 -13.07 29.73
CA ASP A 198 28.27 -12.76 29.13
C ASP A 198 27.80 -13.84 28.14
N ARG A 199 28.44 -15.02 28.14
CA ARG A 199 28.07 -16.18 27.32
C ARG A 199 26.60 -16.57 27.58
N VAL A 200 25.89 -16.89 26.50
CA VAL A 200 24.46 -17.22 26.54
C VAL A 200 24.31 -18.75 26.40
N PRO A 201 23.53 -19.42 27.28
CA PRO A 201 23.40 -20.88 27.24
C PRO A 201 22.51 -21.35 26.09
N THR A 202 22.57 -22.65 25.73
CA THR A 202 21.83 -23.19 24.56
C THR A 202 20.32 -22.94 24.61
N PHE A 203 19.77 -22.29 23.59
CA PHE A 203 18.31 -22.14 23.46
C PHE A 203 17.88 -21.97 22.00
N HIS A 204 16.61 -21.64 21.76
CA HIS A 204 16.12 -21.32 20.42
C HIS A 204 15.27 -20.04 20.50
N GLY A 205 15.51 -19.11 19.57
CA GLY A 205 14.65 -17.93 19.38
C GLY A 205 13.23 -18.35 19.01
N TYR A 206 12.26 -17.85 19.75
CA TYR A 206 10.83 -18.19 19.68
C TYR A 206 10.48 -19.65 20.00
N SER A 207 11.27 -20.36 20.81
CA SER A 207 10.92 -21.69 21.31
C SER A 207 9.90 -21.62 22.46
N ALA A 208 8.97 -22.58 22.50
CA ALA A 208 7.92 -22.57 23.52
C ALA A 208 8.45 -22.96 24.91
N THR A 209 7.90 -22.34 25.95
CA THR A 209 8.12 -22.77 27.34
C THR A 209 7.35 -24.07 27.61
N GLY A 210 8.01 -25.09 28.15
CA GLY A 210 7.37 -26.35 28.53
C GLY A 210 8.32 -27.43 29.04
N ASN A 211 7.84 -28.22 30.00
CA ASN A 211 8.47 -29.45 30.48
C ASN A 211 7.70 -30.66 29.94
N VAL A 212 8.37 -31.52 29.18
CA VAL A 212 7.81 -32.74 28.60
C VAL A 212 8.69 -33.95 28.94
N THR A 213 8.08 -35.13 29.04
CA THR A 213 8.79 -36.40 29.24
C THR A 213 8.17 -37.50 28.37
N ALA A 214 8.88 -37.94 27.33
CA ALA A 214 8.32 -38.82 26.29
C ALA A 214 9.36 -39.76 25.65
N SER A 215 8.86 -40.85 25.04
CA SER A 215 9.65 -41.65 24.09
C SER A 215 10.06 -40.79 22.88
N PHE A 216 11.16 -41.11 22.22
CA PHE A 216 11.74 -40.27 21.17
C PHE A 216 12.07 -41.04 19.88
N LEU A 217 12.36 -40.29 18.82
CA LEU A 217 12.64 -40.76 17.45
C LEU A 217 13.84 -40.01 16.86
N TYR A 218 14.57 -40.65 15.95
CA TYR A 218 15.47 -39.97 15.02
C TYR A 218 14.77 -39.69 13.69
N VAL A 219 14.82 -38.45 13.20
CA VAL A 219 14.01 -37.98 12.04
C VAL A 219 14.86 -37.43 10.88
N ASN A 220 16.11 -37.88 10.75
CA ASN A 220 17.09 -37.40 9.75
C ASN A 220 17.26 -35.87 9.83
N TYR A 221 17.01 -35.13 8.75
CA TYR A 221 17.06 -33.66 8.73
C TYR A 221 15.74 -33.00 9.14
N GLY A 222 14.70 -33.76 9.50
CA GLY A 222 13.39 -33.23 9.86
C GLY A 222 12.72 -32.45 8.71
N SER A 223 13.03 -32.77 7.45
CA SER A 223 12.35 -32.15 6.31
C SER A 223 10.92 -32.66 6.16
N TYR A 224 10.08 -31.94 5.40
CA TYR A 224 8.73 -32.38 5.07
C TYR A 224 8.72 -33.82 4.51
N GLN A 225 9.72 -34.15 3.68
CA GLN A 225 9.85 -35.49 3.09
C GLN A 225 10.35 -36.54 4.09
N ASP A 226 11.29 -36.21 5.00
CA ASP A 226 11.71 -37.15 6.04
C ASP A 226 10.52 -37.53 6.94
N TYR A 227 9.74 -36.52 7.38
CA TYR A 227 8.51 -36.77 8.14
C TYR A 227 7.46 -37.53 7.34
N GLN A 228 7.32 -37.27 6.03
CA GLN A 228 6.41 -38.05 5.18
C GLN A 228 6.86 -39.50 5.02
N ASP A 229 8.16 -39.77 4.91
CA ASP A 229 8.69 -41.14 4.85
C ASP A 229 8.33 -41.93 6.12
N LEU A 230 8.41 -41.30 7.29
CA LEU A 230 8.03 -41.90 8.57
C LEU A 230 6.52 -42.21 8.63
N VAL A 231 5.68 -41.31 8.13
CA VAL A 231 4.22 -41.51 8.02
C VAL A 231 3.89 -42.64 7.05
N ASP A 232 4.53 -42.68 5.87
CA ASP A 232 4.35 -43.71 4.85
C ASP A 232 4.85 -45.09 5.34
N ALA A 233 5.90 -45.11 6.17
CA ALA A 233 6.39 -46.28 6.89
C ALA A 233 5.56 -46.65 8.15
N ASN A 234 4.46 -45.93 8.42
CA ASN A 234 3.55 -46.14 9.54
C ASN A 234 4.24 -46.06 10.93
N VAL A 235 5.22 -45.17 11.07
CA VAL A 235 5.89 -44.87 12.35
C VAL A 235 5.03 -43.90 13.17
N SER A 236 4.75 -44.23 14.43
CA SER A 236 3.93 -43.39 15.31
C SER A 236 4.71 -42.17 15.80
N LEU A 237 4.42 -40.98 15.25
CA LEU A 237 5.07 -39.71 15.61
C LEU A 237 4.44 -39.02 16.82
N SER A 238 3.11 -39.04 16.94
CA SER A 238 2.39 -38.25 17.94
C SER A 238 2.75 -38.66 19.38
N GLY A 239 2.87 -37.68 20.27
CA GLY A 239 3.25 -37.86 21.67
C GLY A 239 4.75 -38.16 21.89
N LYS A 240 5.61 -37.97 20.88
CA LYS A 240 7.05 -38.24 20.95
C LYS A 240 7.90 -36.98 20.78
N ILE A 241 9.17 -37.07 21.17
CA ILE A 241 10.20 -36.06 20.93
C ILE A 241 10.99 -36.42 19.67
N ALA A 242 11.28 -35.45 18.80
CA ALA A 242 12.12 -35.62 17.63
C ALA A 242 13.59 -35.29 17.92
N ILE A 243 14.52 -36.07 17.37
CA ILE A 243 15.94 -35.73 17.26
C ILE A 243 16.27 -35.57 15.78
N ALA A 244 16.67 -34.37 15.37
CA ALA A 244 16.94 -34.03 13.97
C ALA A 244 18.30 -33.34 13.79
N LYS A 245 18.91 -33.55 12.62
CA LYS A 245 20.12 -32.85 12.18
C LYS A 245 19.81 -31.41 11.76
N TYR A 246 20.75 -30.50 12.01
CA TYR A 246 20.78 -29.18 11.39
C TYR A 246 21.04 -29.24 9.87
N GLY A 247 20.96 -28.09 9.18
CA GLY A 247 21.20 -28.00 7.73
C GLY A 247 20.01 -28.39 6.83
N HIS A 248 20.24 -28.30 5.51
CA HIS A 248 19.35 -28.58 4.36
C HIS A 248 18.06 -27.75 4.24
N ILE A 249 17.36 -27.47 5.34
CA ILE A 249 16.17 -26.60 5.39
C ILE A 249 16.22 -25.69 6.61
N PHE A 250 15.47 -24.57 6.57
CA PHE A 250 15.31 -23.69 7.72
C PHE A 250 14.77 -24.45 8.95
N ARG A 251 15.45 -24.22 10.09
CA ARG A 251 15.24 -24.89 11.37
C ARG A 251 13.82 -24.75 11.94
N GLY A 252 13.16 -23.59 11.78
CA GLY A 252 11.77 -23.41 12.21
C GLY A 252 10.80 -24.40 11.55
N LEU A 253 11.03 -24.75 10.27
CA LEU A 253 10.19 -25.72 9.55
C LEU A 253 10.33 -27.15 10.09
N LYS A 254 11.50 -27.52 10.64
CA LYS A 254 11.73 -28.81 11.31
C LYS A 254 10.83 -28.96 12.55
N VAL A 255 10.62 -27.84 13.27
CA VAL A 255 9.78 -27.75 14.47
C VAL A 255 8.29 -27.62 14.11
N LYS A 256 7.94 -26.76 13.14
CA LYS A 256 6.58 -26.64 12.58
C LYS A 256 6.02 -28.00 12.15
N ARG A 257 6.80 -28.77 11.38
CA ARG A 257 6.34 -30.08 10.89
C ARG A 257 6.24 -31.15 11.98
N ALA A 258 7.07 -31.08 13.02
CA ALA A 258 6.90 -31.91 14.22
C ALA A 258 5.58 -31.61 14.95
N GLN A 259 5.27 -30.32 15.13
CA GLN A 259 4.05 -29.82 15.76
C GLN A 259 2.79 -30.23 14.98
N GLU A 260 2.79 -30.07 13.66
CA GLU A 260 1.69 -30.53 12.77
C GLU A 260 1.38 -32.03 12.91
N LEU A 261 2.39 -32.84 13.22
CA LEU A 261 2.30 -34.30 13.38
C LEU A 261 2.07 -34.72 14.84
N GLY A 262 1.79 -33.76 15.72
CA GLY A 262 1.43 -33.97 17.12
C GLY A 262 2.60 -34.45 17.99
N MET A 263 3.84 -34.15 17.60
CA MET A 263 5.03 -34.35 18.43
C MET A 263 5.07 -33.32 19.56
N VAL A 264 5.77 -33.62 20.66
CA VAL A 264 5.73 -32.82 21.91
C VAL A 264 7.02 -32.07 22.22
N GLY A 265 8.04 -32.20 21.37
CA GLY A 265 9.27 -31.41 21.47
C GLY A 265 10.31 -31.83 20.43
N VAL A 266 11.32 -30.97 20.20
CA VAL A 266 12.36 -31.19 19.18
C VAL A 266 13.75 -30.88 19.71
N ILE A 267 14.70 -31.75 19.40
CA ILE A 267 16.13 -31.61 19.70
C ILE A 267 16.86 -31.49 18.37
N LEU A 268 17.67 -30.45 18.20
CA LEU A 268 18.48 -30.22 17.00
C LEU A 268 19.97 -30.38 17.31
N TYR A 269 20.74 -30.99 16.41
CA TYR A 269 22.19 -31.14 16.57
C TYR A 269 22.96 -31.08 15.24
N ASP A 270 24.23 -30.70 15.29
CA ASP A 270 25.14 -30.63 14.13
C ASP A 270 25.84 -31.97 13.89
N ASP A 271 25.38 -32.76 12.92
CA ASP A 271 26.09 -34.01 12.54
C ASP A 271 27.30 -33.68 11.65
N PRO A 272 28.51 -34.22 11.93
CA PRO A 272 29.71 -33.96 11.11
C PRO A 272 29.63 -34.45 9.66
N GLU A 273 28.50 -35.01 9.21
CA GLU A 273 28.19 -35.27 7.80
C GLU A 273 28.28 -34.00 6.95
N ASP A 274 27.79 -32.87 7.47
CA ASP A 274 27.75 -31.60 6.73
C ASP A 274 29.06 -30.78 6.84
N ASP A 275 30.14 -31.35 7.42
CA ASP A 275 31.47 -30.72 7.55
C ASP A 275 32.45 -31.04 6.39
N GLY A 276 32.06 -31.87 5.42
CA GLY A 276 32.83 -32.09 4.19
C GLY A 276 34.09 -32.95 4.38
N GLU A 277 35.24 -32.51 3.87
CA GLU A 277 36.49 -33.27 4.00
C GLU A 277 37.14 -33.13 5.39
N ILE A 278 36.82 -32.08 6.16
CA ILE A 278 37.54 -31.71 7.39
C ILE A 278 36.86 -32.30 8.64
N THR A 279 37.02 -33.62 8.83
CA THR A 279 36.39 -34.38 9.93
C THR A 279 37.40 -35.23 10.72
N GLU A 280 37.05 -35.58 11.97
CA GLU A 280 37.83 -36.53 12.80
C GLU A 280 38.07 -37.87 12.08
N GLU A 281 37.06 -38.40 11.38
CA GLU A 281 37.18 -39.67 10.65
C GLU A 281 38.19 -39.62 9.51
N ASN A 282 38.40 -38.45 8.92
CA ASN A 282 39.40 -38.21 7.88
C ASN A 282 40.79 -37.88 8.47
N GLY A 283 40.95 -37.91 9.80
CA GLY A 283 42.21 -37.72 10.51
C GLY A 283 42.53 -36.27 10.91
N TYR A 284 41.58 -35.33 10.74
CA TYR A 284 41.75 -33.95 11.19
C TYR A 284 41.51 -33.83 12.70
N LYS A 285 42.31 -32.99 13.37
CA LYS A 285 42.07 -32.63 14.78
C LYS A 285 40.90 -31.65 14.92
N PRO A 286 40.08 -31.77 15.98
CA PRO A 286 39.08 -30.78 16.31
C PRO A 286 39.71 -29.47 16.81
N TYR A 287 38.99 -28.37 16.65
CA TYR A 287 39.29 -27.08 17.26
C TYR A 287 39.35 -27.18 18.80
N PRO A 288 40.34 -26.59 19.48
CA PRO A 288 41.32 -25.60 18.98
C PRO A 288 42.59 -26.20 18.38
N GLU A 289 42.84 -27.52 18.53
CA GLU A 289 44.07 -28.17 18.04
C GLU A 289 44.13 -28.33 16.50
N GLY A 290 43.03 -28.07 15.79
CA GLY A 290 42.96 -28.20 14.34
C GLY A 290 41.64 -27.72 13.73
N PRO A 291 41.46 -27.91 12.41
CA PRO A 291 40.40 -27.26 11.64
C PRO A 291 39.05 -27.99 11.63
N ALA A 292 38.89 -29.12 12.32
CA ALA A 292 37.59 -29.82 12.40
C ALA A 292 36.70 -29.28 13.52
N ARG A 293 35.39 -29.57 13.46
CA ARG A 293 34.41 -29.16 14.48
C ARG A 293 34.82 -29.60 15.89
N ASN A 294 34.71 -28.71 16.88
CA ASN A 294 34.89 -29.10 18.29
C ASN A 294 33.73 -30.04 18.71
N PRO A 295 33.97 -31.13 19.47
CA PRO A 295 32.90 -32.05 19.85
C PRO A 295 31.73 -31.45 20.61
N SER A 296 31.97 -30.42 21.43
CA SER A 296 30.93 -29.70 22.15
C SER A 296 30.29 -28.56 21.35
N ALA A 297 30.79 -28.26 20.14
CA ALA A 297 30.20 -27.21 19.30
C ALA A 297 28.74 -27.54 18.96
N SER A 298 27.90 -26.53 19.10
CA SER A 298 26.48 -26.56 18.74
C SER A 298 26.14 -25.29 17.99
N GLN A 299 25.17 -25.31 17.08
CA GLN A 299 24.43 -24.07 16.77
C GLN A 299 23.59 -23.70 18.01
N LEU A 300 24.23 -23.04 18.97
CA LEU A 300 23.78 -22.86 20.34
C LEU A 300 22.42 -22.18 20.43
N ILE A 301 22.18 -21.24 19.52
CA ILE A 301 21.01 -20.40 19.53
C ILE A 301 20.60 -20.06 18.10
N ASN A 302 19.29 -20.04 17.89
CA ASN A 302 18.73 -20.24 16.57
C ASN A 302 17.24 -19.89 16.52
N TYR A 303 16.84 -18.97 15.63
CA TYR A 303 15.45 -18.53 15.45
C TYR A 303 14.57 -19.58 14.77
N LEU A 304 13.32 -19.71 15.26
CA LEU A 304 12.33 -20.69 14.81
C LEU A 304 11.02 -20.11 14.23
N SER A 305 10.75 -18.82 14.42
CA SER A 305 9.52 -18.19 13.91
C SER A 305 9.49 -18.20 12.37
N GLU A 306 8.32 -17.98 11.79
CA GLU A 306 8.06 -18.38 10.39
C GLU A 306 8.58 -17.38 9.34
N LEU A 307 9.91 -17.32 9.19
CA LEU A 307 10.66 -16.68 8.08
C LEU A 307 10.14 -17.02 6.68
N GLY A 308 9.45 -18.16 6.53
CA GLY A 308 8.77 -18.58 5.30
C GLY A 308 7.41 -17.92 5.05
N PHE A 309 6.78 -17.29 6.05
CA PHE A 309 5.47 -16.62 6.00
C PHE A 309 5.58 -15.10 6.14
N ALA A 310 6.36 -14.62 7.12
CA ALA A 310 6.76 -13.21 7.27
C ALA A 310 8.01 -13.11 8.17
N PRO A 311 9.04 -12.32 7.80
CA PRO A 311 10.08 -11.85 8.72
C PRO A 311 9.58 -10.61 9.51
N GLY A 312 10.43 -10.06 10.37
CA GLY A 312 10.07 -8.94 11.25
C GLY A 312 9.41 -9.41 12.56
N ASP A 313 8.97 -8.45 13.38
CA ASP A 313 8.36 -8.76 14.68
C ASP A 313 7.03 -9.52 14.46
N PRO A 314 6.87 -10.75 15.00
CA PRO A 314 5.69 -11.58 14.78
C PRO A 314 4.39 -10.95 15.33
N THR A 315 4.50 -9.92 16.17
CA THR A 315 3.36 -9.16 16.70
C THR A 315 3.00 -7.94 15.84
N THR A 316 3.86 -7.45 14.94
CA THR A 316 3.58 -6.30 14.06
C THR A 316 3.73 -6.53 12.54
N PRO A 317 3.52 -7.74 11.96
CA PRO A 317 3.81 -7.97 10.55
C PRO A 317 3.01 -7.06 9.61
N GLY A 318 3.72 -6.22 8.86
CA GLY A 318 3.19 -5.23 7.92
C GLY A 318 3.16 -3.78 8.43
N TRP A 319 3.63 -3.48 9.64
CA TRP A 319 3.85 -2.12 10.14
C TRP A 319 4.95 -2.02 11.21
N PRO A 320 5.71 -0.91 11.27
CA PRO A 320 6.87 -0.80 12.17
C PRO A 320 6.51 -0.81 13.66
N SER A 321 7.24 -1.62 14.42
CA SER A 321 7.19 -1.81 15.87
C SER A 321 7.73 -0.59 16.63
N LYS A 322 6.98 0.52 16.58
CA LYS A 322 7.27 1.76 17.32
C LYS A 322 6.61 1.75 18.71
N PRO A 323 7.12 2.54 19.68
CA PRO A 323 6.54 2.62 21.01
C PRO A 323 5.04 2.93 21.00
N GLY A 324 4.23 2.02 21.54
CA GLY A 324 2.77 2.16 21.58
C GLY A 324 2.01 1.80 20.30
N CYS A 325 2.62 1.06 19.36
CA CYS A 325 1.92 0.45 18.23
C CYS A 325 0.90 -0.64 18.66
N ASP A 326 -0.09 -0.91 17.79
CA ASP A 326 -0.99 -2.06 17.95
C ASP A 326 -0.24 -3.36 17.64
N ARG A 327 -0.43 -4.37 18.50
CA ARG A 327 0.21 -5.70 18.40
C ARG A 327 -0.82 -6.81 18.26
N LYS A 328 -0.48 -7.80 17.42
CA LYS A 328 -1.18 -9.07 17.24
C LYS A 328 -0.74 -10.09 18.29
N ASP A 329 -1.55 -11.13 18.46
CA ASP A 329 -1.14 -12.36 19.13
C ASP A 329 -0.15 -13.12 18.21
N PRO A 330 1.06 -13.48 18.69
CA PRO A 330 2.08 -14.14 17.87
C PRO A 330 1.92 -15.67 17.79
N SER A 331 0.93 -16.28 18.46
CA SER A 331 0.82 -17.74 18.60
C SER A 331 0.64 -18.54 17.30
N ASP A 332 0.18 -17.91 16.21
CA ASP A 332 0.14 -18.53 14.87
C ASP A 332 1.49 -18.42 14.11
N ALA A 333 2.44 -17.61 14.60
CA ALA A 333 3.74 -17.34 13.95
C ALA A 333 4.95 -17.91 14.70
N ILE A 334 4.78 -18.34 15.96
CA ILE A 334 5.83 -18.91 16.81
C ILE A 334 5.51 -20.37 17.18
N PRO A 335 6.52 -21.25 17.31
CA PRO A 335 6.33 -22.60 17.82
C PRO A 335 5.57 -22.69 19.15
N SER A 336 4.71 -23.69 19.28
CA SER A 336 3.97 -24.03 20.52
C SER A 336 4.52 -25.26 21.26
N ILE A 337 5.59 -25.88 20.75
CA ILE A 337 6.29 -27.02 21.37
C ILE A 337 7.71 -26.65 21.78
N PRO A 338 8.23 -27.15 22.94
CA PRO A 338 9.57 -26.84 23.39
C PRO A 338 10.62 -27.47 22.47
N SER A 339 11.71 -26.74 22.24
CA SER A 339 12.85 -27.25 21.49
C SER A 339 14.16 -26.62 21.94
N ILE A 340 15.25 -27.37 21.77
CA ILE A 340 16.60 -27.00 22.23
C ILE A 340 17.67 -27.52 21.24
N PRO A 341 18.80 -26.82 21.06
CA PRO A 341 19.94 -27.34 20.35
C PRO A 341 20.92 -28.04 21.30
N ILE A 342 21.65 -29.04 20.80
CA ILE A 342 22.72 -29.72 21.54
C ILE A 342 23.91 -30.02 20.63
N SER A 343 25.08 -30.19 21.25
CA SER A 343 26.28 -30.65 20.57
C SER A 343 26.17 -32.11 20.09
N TYR A 344 26.98 -32.51 19.11
CA TYR A 344 27.00 -33.93 18.71
C TYR A 344 27.59 -34.85 19.79
N LYS A 345 28.49 -34.34 20.63
CA LYS A 345 28.95 -34.97 21.89
C LYS A 345 27.79 -35.38 22.79
N GLU A 346 26.78 -34.52 22.94
CA GLU A 346 25.57 -34.78 23.73
C GLU A 346 24.51 -35.57 22.97
N ALA A 347 24.44 -35.46 21.63
CA ALA A 347 23.53 -36.26 20.81
C ALA A 347 23.85 -37.76 20.84
N ILE A 348 25.13 -38.14 20.93
CA ILE A 348 25.60 -39.54 20.89
C ILE A 348 24.90 -40.44 21.94
N PRO A 349 24.79 -40.10 23.23
CA PRO A 349 24.00 -40.87 24.20
C PRO A 349 22.54 -41.12 23.79
N PHE A 350 21.82 -40.10 23.31
CA PHE A 350 20.43 -40.23 22.90
C PHE A 350 20.29 -41.12 21.65
N LEU A 351 21.13 -40.90 20.64
CA LEU A 351 21.13 -41.71 19.41
C LEU A 351 21.52 -43.18 19.70
N LYS A 352 22.46 -43.43 20.61
CA LYS A 352 22.83 -44.79 21.06
C LYS A 352 21.69 -45.52 21.76
N ALA A 353 20.82 -44.81 22.47
CA ALA A 353 19.64 -45.40 23.10
C ALA A 353 18.57 -45.86 22.09
N LEU A 354 18.71 -45.53 20.80
CA LEU A 354 17.92 -46.09 19.70
C LEU A 354 18.59 -47.29 19.01
N ASN A 355 19.90 -47.56 19.20
CA ASN A 355 20.61 -48.64 18.50
C ASN A 355 19.89 -49.99 18.68
N GLY A 356 19.55 -50.65 17.57
CA GLY A 356 18.80 -51.91 17.56
C GLY A 356 17.28 -51.80 17.75
N HIS A 357 16.73 -50.60 17.94
CA HIS A 357 15.30 -50.34 18.15
C HIS A 357 14.64 -49.63 16.95
N GLY A 358 13.51 -50.17 16.51
CA GLY A 358 12.79 -49.68 15.33
C GLY A 358 13.54 -49.91 14.01
N PRO A 359 13.09 -49.28 12.91
CA PRO A 359 13.77 -49.34 11.61
C PRO A 359 15.16 -48.70 11.66
N LYS A 360 16.03 -49.06 10.71
CA LYS A 360 17.31 -48.37 10.48
C LYS A 360 17.17 -47.35 9.36
N ALA A 361 18.02 -46.32 9.37
CA ALA A 361 18.16 -45.40 8.23
C ALA A 361 18.43 -46.13 6.89
N ALA A 362 19.02 -47.33 6.93
CA ALA A 362 19.24 -48.19 5.77
C ALA A 362 17.95 -48.77 5.14
N ASP A 363 16.87 -48.90 5.91
CA ASP A 363 15.57 -49.38 5.42
C ASP A 363 14.80 -48.29 4.64
N PHE A 364 15.28 -47.04 4.73
CA PHE A 364 14.67 -45.84 4.18
C PHE A 364 15.39 -45.35 2.90
N PRO A 365 14.78 -44.45 2.10
CA PRO A 365 15.38 -43.91 0.88
C PRO A 365 16.75 -43.27 1.14
N LYS A 366 17.66 -43.31 0.15
CA LYS A 366 19.09 -42.97 0.28
C LYS A 366 19.42 -41.67 1.06
N ARG A 367 18.54 -40.67 1.07
CA ARG A 367 18.67 -39.44 1.91
C ARG A 367 18.82 -39.68 3.41
N TRP A 368 18.42 -40.85 3.90
CA TRP A 368 18.57 -41.28 5.30
C TRP A 368 19.92 -41.96 5.58
N GLN A 369 20.61 -42.44 4.54
CA GLN A 369 21.76 -43.36 4.65
C GLN A 369 23.08 -42.60 4.84
N GLY A 370 23.04 -41.55 5.67
CA GLY A 370 24.14 -40.63 5.98
C GLY A 370 24.68 -40.79 7.40
N GLY A 371 25.16 -39.68 7.95
CA GLY A 371 25.68 -39.56 9.31
C GLY A 371 27.17 -39.88 9.47
N LYS A 372 27.85 -39.15 10.36
CA LYS A 372 29.28 -39.28 10.67
C LYS A 372 29.62 -39.71 12.10
N LEU A 373 28.61 -40.10 12.89
CA LEU A 373 28.79 -40.59 14.27
C LEU A 373 28.94 -42.13 14.36
N GLY A 374 29.05 -42.82 13.21
CA GLY A 374 29.22 -44.27 13.14
C GLY A 374 30.49 -44.77 13.86
N SER A 375 31.63 -44.10 13.66
CA SER A 375 32.88 -44.35 14.40
C SER A 375 32.75 -44.14 15.91
N LYS A 376 31.83 -43.28 16.36
CA LYS A 376 31.50 -43.05 17.78
C LYS A 376 30.52 -44.09 18.33
N GLY A 377 29.98 -44.98 17.50
CA GLY A 377 29.10 -46.09 17.88
C GLY A 377 27.59 -45.80 17.76
N VAL A 378 27.17 -44.92 16.85
CA VAL A 378 25.76 -44.66 16.52
C VAL A 378 25.34 -45.49 15.29
N GLU A 379 24.21 -46.19 15.35
CA GLU A 379 23.68 -47.00 14.22
C GLU A 379 22.61 -46.29 13.39
N TYR A 380 22.20 -45.06 13.76
CA TYR A 380 21.12 -44.29 13.12
C TYR A 380 19.81 -45.11 12.97
N ASN A 381 19.45 -45.81 14.05
CA ASN A 381 18.12 -46.37 14.24
C ASN A 381 17.09 -45.24 14.47
N ILE A 382 15.92 -45.38 13.86
CA ILE A 382 14.84 -44.39 13.89
C ILE A 382 14.05 -44.42 15.20
N GLY A 383 14.02 -45.57 15.89
CA GLY A 383 13.18 -45.78 17.06
C GLY A 383 11.73 -46.17 16.71
N PRO A 384 10.77 -46.07 17.64
CA PRO A 384 10.87 -45.38 18.93
C PRO A 384 11.87 -45.99 19.91
N SER A 385 12.28 -45.15 20.88
CA SER A 385 12.99 -45.61 22.07
C SER A 385 12.21 -46.69 22.85
N PRO A 386 12.88 -47.57 23.60
CA PRO A 386 12.24 -48.56 24.47
C PRO A 386 11.20 -47.94 25.43
N ASP A 387 10.19 -48.71 25.83
CA ASP A 387 9.12 -48.24 26.75
C ASP A 387 9.66 -47.78 28.11
N ASP A 388 10.80 -48.33 28.56
CA ASP A 388 11.49 -47.94 29.79
C ASP A 388 12.49 -46.78 29.59
N VAL A 389 12.68 -46.26 28.37
CA VAL A 389 13.69 -45.23 28.05
C VAL A 389 13.04 -44.01 27.39
N VAL A 390 13.08 -42.87 28.08
CA VAL A 390 12.43 -41.62 27.65
C VAL A 390 13.37 -40.43 27.82
N ILE A 391 13.14 -39.37 27.05
CA ILE A 391 13.78 -38.07 27.29
C ILE A 391 12.86 -37.21 28.14
N ASN A 392 13.44 -36.50 29.11
CA ASN A 392 12.85 -35.30 29.69
C ASN A 392 13.54 -34.08 29.06
N LEU A 393 12.72 -33.20 28.47
CA LEU A 393 13.09 -31.91 27.91
C LEU A 393 12.31 -30.85 28.71
N ASP A 394 13.03 -29.99 29.43
CA ASP A 394 12.51 -28.79 30.06
C ASP A 394 13.14 -27.56 29.39
N ASN A 395 12.32 -26.56 29.10
CA ASN A 395 12.73 -25.31 28.46
C ASN A 395 11.86 -24.18 29.00
N GLN A 396 12.46 -23.19 29.66
CA GLN A 396 11.79 -22.04 30.25
C GLN A 396 12.33 -20.76 29.59
N GLN A 397 11.42 -19.96 29.02
CA GLN A 397 11.76 -18.79 28.20
C GLN A 397 10.98 -17.55 28.69
N GLU A 398 11.69 -16.45 28.92
CA GLU A 398 11.10 -15.13 29.18
C GLU A 398 10.81 -14.44 27.85
N TYR A 399 9.53 -14.18 27.56
CA TYR A 399 9.12 -13.38 26.40
C TYR A 399 8.89 -11.92 26.82
N VAL A 400 9.56 -10.99 26.16
CA VAL A 400 9.61 -9.58 26.55
C VAL A 400 9.72 -8.66 25.34
N THR A 401 9.16 -7.46 25.43
CA THR A 401 9.36 -6.41 24.42
C THR A 401 10.65 -5.65 24.72
N THR A 402 11.63 -5.73 23.81
CA THR A 402 12.97 -5.17 23.97
C THR A 402 13.26 -4.14 22.86
N PRO A 403 13.87 -2.98 23.14
CA PRO A 403 14.34 -2.09 22.10
C PRO A 403 15.54 -2.67 21.33
N LEU A 404 15.49 -2.61 20.00
CA LEU A 404 16.63 -2.76 19.08
C LEU A 404 17.16 -1.40 18.63
N TRP A 405 18.40 -1.38 18.14
CA TRP A 405 19.13 -0.17 17.74
C TRP A 405 19.86 -0.34 16.40
N ASN A 406 19.21 0.06 15.30
CA ASN A 406 19.89 0.18 14.01
C ASN A 406 20.74 1.45 13.98
N VAL A 407 21.96 1.40 13.43
CA VAL A 407 22.77 2.59 13.14
C VAL A 407 22.67 2.93 11.66
N ILE A 408 22.27 4.16 11.32
CA ILE A 408 21.99 4.59 9.95
C ILE A 408 22.83 5.84 9.62
N GLY A 409 23.80 5.70 8.72
CA GLY A 409 24.73 6.77 8.31
C GLY A 409 24.52 7.18 6.85
N THR A 410 24.53 8.48 6.54
CA THR A 410 24.15 8.99 5.21
C THR A 410 25.22 9.88 4.57
N ILE A 411 25.55 9.64 3.29
CA ILE A 411 26.31 10.57 2.44
C ILE A 411 25.36 11.15 1.39
N LYS A 412 24.97 12.41 1.56
CA LYS A 412 23.99 13.11 0.71
C LYS A 412 24.57 13.43 -0.68
N GLY A 413 23.99 12.82 -1.72
CA GLY A 413 24.46 12.92 -3.11
C GLY A 413 24.25 14.27 -3.80
N ALA A 414 24.60 14.33 -5.09
CA ALA A 414 24.18 15.39 -6.01
C ALA A 414 22.74 15.19 -6.52
N ILE A 415 22.30 13.93 -6.62
CA ILE A 415 20.93 13.49 -6.92
C ILE A 415 20.35 12.90 -5.63
N PRO A 416 19.48 13.63 -4.90
CA PRO A 416 18.97 13.18 -3.60
C PRO A 416 17.79 12.18 -3.71
N ASP A 417 17.21 11.99 -4.89
CA ASP A 417 16.11 11.05 -5.15
C ASP A 417 16.55 9.71 -5.78
N GLU A 418 17.85 9.45 -5.78
CA GLU A 418 18.45 8.15 -6.09
C GLU A 418 19.40 7.78 -4.94
N VAL A 419 19.16 6.64 -4.31
CA VAL A 419 19.85 6.18 -3.09
C VAL A 419 20.39 4.77 -3.33
N VAL A 420 21.63 4.51 -2.97
CA VAL A 420 22.18 3.14 -2.85
C VAL A 420 22.35 2.85 -1.37
N ILE A 421 21.86 1.70 -0.91
CA ILE A 421 21.93 1.30 0.50
C ILE A 421 22.91 0.14 0.64
N LEU A 422 23.82 0.23 1.61
CA LEU A 422 24.70 -0.86 2.03
C LEU A 422 24.27 -1.29 3.45
N GLY A 423 24.15 -2.59 3.69
CA GLY A 423 23.73 -3.09 5.00
C GLY A 423 24.37 -4.42 5.42
N ASN A 424 24.39 -4.60 6.74
CA ASN A 424 24.95 -5.73 7.48
C ASN A 424 24.32 -5.68 8.89
N HIS A 425 24.05 -6.82 9.54
CA HIS A 425 23.65 -6.84 10.95
C HIS A 425 24.86 -6.85 11.89
N ARG A 426 24.60 -6.60 13.17
CA ARG A 426 25.62 -6.47 14.22
C ARG A 426 25.33 -7.35 15.42
N ASP A 427 24.08 -7.74 15.60
CA ASP A 427 23.74 -8.76 16.60
C ASP A 427 24.24 -10.12 16.15
N ALA A 428 24.88 -10.81 17.10
CA ALA A 428 25.18 -12.23 17.07
C ALA A 428 24.49 -12.89 18.27
N TRP A 429 24.13 -14.16 18.18
CA TRP A 429 23.53 -14.91 19.30
C TRP A 429 24.33 -14.92 20.61
N ILE A 430 25.64 -14.72 20.54
CA ILE A 430 26.63 -15.21 21.52
C ILE A 430 27.55 -14.08 21.99
N ALA A 431 28.67 -14.43 22.64
CA ALA A 431 29.78 -13.50 22.87
C ALA A 431 30.76 -13.46 21.68
N GLY A 432 30.75 -14.48 20.81
CA GLY A 432 31.47 -14.54 19.53
C GLY A 432 30.64 -14.04 18.34
N GLY A 433 30.85 -14.62 17.16
CA GLY A 433 30.26 -14.18 15.89
C GLY A 433 31.27 -13.48 15.01
N ALA A 434 32.50 -14.01 14.91
CA ALA A 434 33.60 -13.42 14.15
C ALA A 434 33.39 -13.51 12.64
N GLY A 435 32.80 -14.60 12.16
CA GLY A 435 32.18 -14.74 10.86
C GLY A 435 30.84 -14.02 10.83
N ASP A 436 29.86 -14.54 11.58
CA ASP A 436 28.47 -14.08 11.54
C ASP A 436 28.13 -13.19 12.75
N PRO A 437 27.79 -11.89 12.56
CA PRO A 437 27.91 -11.10 11.33
C PRO A 437 29.19 -10.27 11.27
N ASN A 438 30.10 -10.39 12.26
CA ASN A 438 31.07 -9.34 12.51
C ASN A 438 32.25 -9.30 11.52
N SER A 439 32.38 -10.30 10.65
CA SER A 439 33.20 -10.18 9.44
C SER A 439 32.64 -9.10 8.50
N GLY A 440 31.31 -9.06 8.35
CA GLY A 440 30.57 -8.02 7.64
C GLY A 440 30.62 -6.67 8.34
N SER A 441 30.48 -6.60 9.68
CA SER A 441 30.55 -5.30 10.39
C SER A 441 31.97 -4.72 10.37
N ALA A 442 33.01 -5.56 10.44
CA ALA A 442 34.39 -5.14 10.21
C ALA A 442 34.61 -4.60 8.79
N VAL A 443 34.10 -5.31 7.78
CA VAL A 443 34.18 -4.91 6.37
C VAL A 443 33.35 -3.65 6.08
N LEU A 444 32.19 -3.47 6.70
CA LEU A 444 31.35 -2.26 6.58
C LEU A 444 32.10 -1.04 7.12
N ASN A 445 32.76 -1.15 8.27
CA ASN A 445 33.60 -0.07 8.80
C ASN A 445 34.75 0.28 7.85
N GLU A 446 35.40 -0.69 7.21
CA GLU A 446 36.43 -0.44 6.21
C GLU A 446 35.90 0.19 4.90
N VAL A 447 34.70 -0.20 4.45
CA VAL A 447 34.01 0.45 3.32
C VAL A 447 33.69 1.91 3.64
N ILE A 448 33.12 2.18 4.82
CA ILE A 448 32.77 3.53 5.27
C ILE A 448 34.03 4.38 5.45
N ARG A 449 35.10 3.84 6.05
CA ARG A 449 36.38 4.51 6.18
C ARG A 449 36.99 4.84 4.81
N SER A 450 36.87 3.94 3.83
CA SER A 450 37.36 4.15 2.47
C SER A 450 36.60 5.26 1.72
N PHE A 451 35.27 5.32 1.89
CA PHE A 451 34.49 6.48 1.41
C PHE A 451 34.78 7.76 2.21
N GLY A 452 35.08 7.65 3.51
CA GLY A 452 35.53 8.76 4.36
C GLY A 452 36.82 9.41 3.86
N GLU A 453 37.84 8.63 3.48
CA GLU A 453 39.05 9.16 2.86
C GLU A 453 38.78 9.80 1.48
N ALA A 454 37.86 9.24 0.68
CA ALA A 454 37.44 9.91 -0.55
C ALA A 454 36.77 11.27 -0.28
N LEU A 455 35.88 11.36 0.72
CA LEU A 455 35.25 12.63 1.15
C LEU A 455 36.31 13.64 1.64
N LYS A 456 37.33 13.20 2.40
CA LYS A 456 38.45 14.05 2.85
C LYS A 456 39.30 14.55 1.67
N ALA A 457 39.48 13.73 0.65
CA ALA A 457 40.08 14.11 -0.64
C ALA A 457 39.15 14.99 -1.52
N GLY A 458 37.96 15.36 -1.00
CA GLY A 458 37.05 16.33 -1.58
C GLY A 458 35.94 15.74 -2.46
N TRP A 459 35.88 14.41 -2.59
CA TRP A 459 34.83 13.71 -3.33
C TRP A 459 33.42 14.11 -2.84
N LYS A 460 32.45 14.07 -3.75
CA LYS A 460 31.04 14.06 -3.39
C LYS A 460 30.31 13.07 -4.31
N PRO A 461 29.58 12.07 -3.80
CA PRO A 461 28.91 11.11 -4.65
C PRO A 461 27.80 11.73 -5.50
N LEU A 462 27.59 11.14 -6.67
CA LEU A 462 26.46 11.46 -7.55
C LEU A 462 25.13 11.09 -6.87
N ARG A 463 24.94 9.84 -6.44
CA ARG A 463 23.74 9.39 -5.71
C ARG A 463 23.93 9.51 -4.20
N THR A 464 22.85 9.47 -3.43
CA THR A 464 22.97 9.35 -1.96
C THR A 464 23.41 7.94 -1.59
N ILE A 465 24.32 7.82 -0.63
CA ILE A 465 24.67 6.54 0.01
C ILE A 465 24.03 6.51 1.38
N VAL A 466 23.43 5.37 1.76
CA VAL A 466 23.06 5.08 3.15
C VAL A 466 23.76 3.79 3.57
N PHE A 467 24.42 3.83 4.72
CA PHE A 467 24.95 2.66 5.40
C PHE A 467 24.03 2.30 6.55
N ALA A 468 23.81 1.00 6.77
CA ALA A 468 23.00 0.49 7.86
C ALA A 468 23.71 -0.64 8.60
N SER A 469 23.77 -0.53 9.92
CA SER A 469 24.15 -1.60 10.85
C SER A 469 22.87 -2.02 11.56
N TRP A 470 22.31 -3.15 11.15
CA TRP A 470 21.05 -3.69 11.66
C TRP A 470 21.24 -4.35 13.03
N ASP A 471 20.12 -4.60 13.71
CA ASP A 471 20.04 -5.25 15.01
C ASP A 471 18.80 -6.17 15.01
N GLY A 472 18.84 -7.28 15.71
CA GLY A 472 17.82 -8.32 15.66
C GLY A 472 17.68 -9.06 14.32
N GLU A 473 18.71 -9.14 13.46
CA GLU A 473 18.63 -10.04 12.29
C GLU A 473 18.45 -11.48 12.75
N GLU A 474 19.21 -11.87 13.77
CA GLU A 474 19.28 -13.24 14.29
C GLU A 474 17.89 -13.74 14.72
N TYR A 475 17.05 -12.81 15.22
CA TYR A 475 15.65 -13.03 15.58
C TYR A 475 14.67 -12.84 14.40
N GLY A 476 15.10 -13.05 13.16
CA GLY A 476 14.22 -13.07 11.98
C GLY A 476 14.14 -11.76 11.20
N LEU A 477 15.29 -11.13 10.92
CA LEU A 477 15.43 -9.91 10.12
C LEU A 477 14.74 -8.69 10.76
N LEU A 478 14.70 -8.59 12.09
CA LEU A 478 13.87 -7.61 12.79
C LEU A 478 14.26 -6.17 12.40
N GLY A 479 15.46 -5.71 12.74
CA GLY A 479 15.85 -4.31 12.53
C GLY A 479 15.74 -3.84 11.08
N SER A 480 16.12 -4.67 10.11
CA SER A 480 15.99 -4.34 8.69
C SER A 480 14.53 -4.35 8.23
N THR A 481 13.73 -5.34 8.62
CA THR A 481 12.30 -5.41 8.27
C THR A 481 11.52 -4.23 8.84
N GLU A 482 11.63 -3.98 10.14
CA GLU A 482 10.95 -2.87 10.81
C GLU A 482 11.34 -1.51 10.21
N TRP A 483 12.59 -1.36 9.75
CA TRP A 483 13.06 -0.16 9.06
C TRP A 483 12.59 -0.06 7.61
N VAL A 484 12.51 -1.17 6.89
CA VAL A 484 11.90 -1.20 5.55
C VAL A 484 10.41 -0.86 5.63
N GLU A 485 9.69 -1.31 6.65
CA GLU A 485 8.28 -0.99 6.86
C GLU A 485 8.06 0.49 7.26
N ASP A 486 8.88 1.04 8.16
CA ASP A 486 8.89 2.49 8.48
C ASP A 486 9.20 3.35 7.24
N LYS A 487 10.19 2.96 6.43
CA LYS A 487 10.67 3.77 5.29
C LYS A 487 10.06 3.40 3.93
N LEU A 488 9.12 2.45 3.86
CA LEU A 488 8.57 1.91 2.61
C LEU A 488 8.13 2.98 1.58
N PRO A 489 7.43 4.07 1.94
CA PRO A 489 6.99 5.09 0.96
C PRO A 489 8.16 5.84 0.30
N TRP A 490 9.28 6.00 1.02
CA TRP A 490 10.50 6.59 0.49
C TRP A 490 11.34 5.57 -0.27
N LEU A 491 11.50 4.35 0.26
CA LEU A 491 12.21 3.25 -0.41
C LEU A 491 11.59 2.91 -1.77
N LYS A 492 10.26 2.79 -1.85
CA LYS A 492 9.54 2.54 -3.12
C LYS A 492 9.78 3.64 -4.18
N LYS A 493 10.22 4.85 -3.80
CA LYS A 493 10.54 5.94 -4.73
C LYS A 493 12.03 6.11 -5.03
N ALA A 494 12.89 6.06 -4.01
CA ALA A 494 14.27 6.55 -4.09
C ALA A 494 15.34 5.46 -4.14
N ASN A 495 15.08 4.26 -3.59
CA ASN A 495 16.11 3.23 -3.47
C ASN A 495 16.42 2.57 -4.84
N VAL A 496 17.67 2.64 -5.27
CA VAL A 496 18.22 2.05 -6.49
C VAL A 496 18.48 0.57 -6.29
N ALA A 497 19.25 0.24 -5.25
CA ALA A 497 19.72 -1.09 -4.94
C ALA A 497 20.08 -1.19 -3.45
N TYR A 498 19.91 -2.39 -2.90
CA TYR A 498 20.41 -2.76 -1.58
C TYR A 498 21.58 -3.74 -1.74
N LEU A 499 22.71 -3.44 -1.11
CA LEU A 499 23.95 -4.23 -1.20
C LEU A 499 24.27 -4.77 0.19
N ASN A 500 23.98 -6.04 0.41
CA ASN A 500 24.21 -6.77 1.64
C ASN A 500 25.65 -7.34 1.68
N VAL A 501 26.29 -7.25 2.83
CA VAL A 501 27.35 -8.17 3.24
C VAL A 501 26.96 -8.67 4.62
N ASP A 502 26.59 -9.93 4.68
CA ASP A 502 26.30 -10.69 5.88
C ASP A 502 27.65 -11.18 6.45
N VAL A 503 27.92 -12.49 6.44
CA VAL A 503 29.27 -13.06 6.53
C VAL A 503 30.13 -12.61 5.34
N ALA A 504 31.04 -11.67 5.57
CA ALA A 504 32.04 -11.25 4.58
C ALA A 504 33.05 -12.36 4.26
N ALA A 505 33.48 -13.11 5.27
CA ALA A 505 34.40 -14.23 5.14
C ALA A 505 34.18 -15.29 6.25
N SER A 506 33.99 -16.55 5.84
CA SER A 506 34.05 -17.76 6.68
C SER A 506 34.79 -18.91 5.96
N GLY A 507 35.57 -18.56 4.93
CA GLY A 507 36.22 -19.48 4.01
C GLY A 507 36.71 -18.75 2.75
N THR A 508 36.99 -19.51 1.69
CA THR A 508 37.73 -19.03 0.52
C THR A 508 36.91 -18.85 -0.76
N VAL A 509 35.63 -19.27 -0.75
CA VAL A 509 34.82 -19.39 -1.98
C VAL A 509 33.79 -18.27 -2.08
N LEU A 510 33.93 -17.37 -3.07
CA LEU A 510 32.94 -16.32 -3.32
C LEU A 510 31.60 -16.95 -3.77
N GLY A 511 30.52 -16.65 -3.04
CA GLY A 511 29.17 -17.16 -3.33
C GLY A 511 28.11 -16.06 -3.43
N PRO A 512 28.07 -15.26 -4.51
CA PRO A 512 27.16 -14.11 -4.60
C PRO A 512 25.72 -14.54 -4.88
N ARG A 513 24.77 -13.96 -4.14
CA ARG A 513 23.31 -14.10 -4.33
C ARG A 513 22.77 -12.76 -4.84
N ALA A 514 21.99 -12.72 -5.92
CA ALA A 514 21.54 -11.42 -6.45
C ALA A 514 20.23 -11.45 -7.25
N ALA A 515 19.54 -10.32 -7.26
CA ALA A 515 18.57 -9.96 -8.28
C ALA A 515 19.30 -9.82 -9.64
N PRO A 516 18.85 -10.50 -10.73
CA PRO A 516 19.59 -10.57 -11.98
C PRO A 516 19.95 -9.24 -12.67
N LEU A 517 19.31 -8.13 -12.30
CA LEU A 517 19.67 -6.78 -12.75
C LEU A 517 21.14 -6.43 -12.45
N LEU A 518 21.70 -7.01 -11.37
CA LEU A 518 23.04 -6.73 -10.86
C LEU A 518 24.11 -7.72 -11.39
N ASN A 519 23.75 -8.73 -12.18
CA ASN A 519 24.70 -9.76 -12.63
C ASN A 519 25.91 -9.17 -13.38
N SER A 520 25.65 -8.28 -14.34
CA SER A 520 26.68 -7.56 -15.07
C SER A 520 27.60 -6.71 -14.17
N LEU A 521 27.09 -6.12 -13.09
CA LEU A 521 27.89 -5.38 -12.10
C LEU A 521 28.84 -6.31 -11.33
N ILE A 522 28.35 -7.46 -10.88
CA ILE A 522 29.14 -8.44 -10.13
C ILE A 522 30.30 -8.97 -10.99
N TYR A 523 30.03 -9.26 -12.27
CA TYR A 523 31.06 -9.68 -13.23
C TYR A 523 32.08 -8.58 -13.55
N GLU A 524 31.69 -7.30 -13.59
CA GLU A 524 32.63 -6.19 -13.72
C GLU A 524 33.51 -6.07 -12.47
N VAL A 525 32.90 -5.98 -11.29
CA VAL A 525 33.59 -5.71 -10.02
C VAL A 525 34.54 -6.84 -9.61
N THR A 526 34.15 -8.10 -9.78
CA THR A 526 35.04 -9.25 -9.51
C THR A 526 36.26 -9.29 -10.42
N SER A 527 36.22 -8.65 -11.60
CA SER A 527 37.37 -8.52 -12.51
C SER A 527 38.32 -7.36 -12.17
N LEU A 528 37.95 -6.52 -11.19
CA LEU A 528 38.78 -5.40 -10.71
C LEU A 528 39.53 -5.70 -9.40
N VAL A 529 39.15 -6.77 -8.69
CA VAL A 529 39.75 -7.14 -7.39
C VAL A 529 40.63 -8.38 -7.57
N GLN A 530 41.86 -8.31 -7.05
CA GLN A 530 42.77 -9.45 -7.00
C GLN A 530 42.26 -10.52 -6.02
N SER A 531 42.40 -11.79 -6.39
CA SER A 531 42.12 -12.91 -5.47
C SER A 531 43.17 -12.94 -4.36
N PRO A 532 42.81 -13.30 -3.11
CA PRO A 532 43.78 -13.70 -2.08
C PRO A 532 44.51 -15.01 -2.43
N ASN A 533 43.80 -15.96 -3.05
CA ASN A 533 44.31 -17.29 -3.39
C ASN A 533 44.82 -17.32 -4.85
N GLN A 534 45.95 -16.67 -5.11
CA GLN A 534 46.54 -16.60 -6.45
C GLN A 534 47.42 -17.84 -6.72
N THR A 535 47.01 -18.62 -7.72
CA THR A 535 47.85 -19.68 -8.30
C THR A 535 48.81 -19.14 -9.37
N ILE A 536 48.50 -17.97 -9.93
CA ILE A 536 49.30 -17.20 -10.89
C ILE A 536 49.22 -15.72 -10.49
N GLU A 537 50.36 -15.04 -10.47
CA GLU A 537 50.47 -13.61 -10.13
C GLU A 537 49.52 -12.75 -10.97
N GLY A 538 48.69 -11.94 -10.30
CA GLY A 538 47.72 -11.05 -10.92
C GLY A 538 46.32 -11.64 -11.15
N GLN A 539 46.04 -12.88 -10.73
CA GLN A 539 44.70 -13.46 -10.81
C GLN A 539 43.66 -12.64 -10.05
N THR A 540 42.56 -12.32 -10.71
CA THR A 540 41.40 -11.63 -10.13
C THR A 540 40.47 -12.62 -9.42
N VAL A 541 39.57 -12.11 -8.57
CA VAL A 541 38.48 -12.92 -7.99
C VAL A 541 37.65 -13.55 -9.12
N ARG A 542 37.45 -12.85 -10.25
CA ARG A 542 36.74 -13.34 -11.43
C ARG A 542 37.44 -14.51 -12.14
N ASP A 543 38.76 -14.65 -12.03
CA ASP A 543 39.51 -15.76 -12.65
C ASP A 543 39.46 -17.05 -11.83
N VAL A 544 39.16 -16.96 -10.53
CA VAL A 544 39.11 -18.08 -9.58
C VAL A 544 37.67 -18.54 -9.28
N TRP A 545 36.71 -17.61 -9.30
CA TRP A 545 35.28 -17.89 -9.11
C TRP A 545 34.63 -18.56 -10.34
N ASP A 546 33.74 -19.53 -10.11
CA ASP A 546 33.04 -20.28 -11.17
C ASP A 546 32.07 -19.43 -12.02
N GLY A 547 31.72 -18.23 -11.54
CA GLY A 547 30.80 -17.31 -12.20
C GLY A 547 29.32 -17.59 -11.95
N HIS A 548 28.99 -18.53 -11.06
CA HIS A 548 27.62 -18.81 -10.69
C HIS A 548 27.10 -17.76 -9.70
N ILE A 549 26.01 -17.08 -10.08
CA ILE A 549 25.27 -16.16 -9.21
C ILE A 549 23.97 -16.87 -8.82
N ALA A 550 23.75 -17.03 -7.52
CA ALA A 550 22.58 -17.72 -6.98
C ALA A 550 21.36 -16.79 -6.90
N THR A 551 20.16 -17.40 -6.94
CA THR A 551 18.89 -16.69 -6.74
C THR A 551 18.70 -16.32 -5.28
N MET A 552 18.33 -15.06 -5.03
CA MET A 552 17.91 -14.58 -3.71
C MET A 552 16.70 -15.35 -3.19
N GLY A 553 16.67 -15.57 -1.87
CA GLY A 553 15.57 -16.20 -1.14
C GLY A 553 15.33 -15.43 0.16
N SER A 554 15.68 -16.04 1.29
CA SER A 554 15.69 -15.38 2.60
C SER A 554 16.91 -15.84 3.43
N GLY A 555 17.05 -15.35 4.66
CA GLY A 555 18.26 -15.53 5.50
C GLY A 555 19.35 -14.53 5.15
N SER A 556 18.94 -13.26 5.09
CA SER A 556 19.65 -12.06 5.53
C SER A 556 18.75 -10.84 5.29
N ASP A 557 19.16 -9.66 5.75
CA ASP A 557 18.42 -8.39 5.73
C ASP A 557 17.89 -7.96 4.34
N PHE A 558 18.49 -8.46 3.25
CA PHE A 558 18.05 -8.17 1.88
C PHE A 558 16.59 -8.57 1.58
N THR A 559 16.02 -9.47 2.38
CA THR A 559 14.70 -10.07 2.15
C THR A 559 13.59 -9.01 2.11
N ALA A 560 13.57 -8.07 3.06
CA ALA A 560 12.57 -6.99 3.08
C ALA A 560 12.77 -5.98 1.94
N PHE A 561 14.03 -5.71 1.57
CA PHE A 561 14.34 -4.85 0.42
C PHE A 561 13.84 -5.44 -0.89
N GLN A 562 14.06 -6.74 -1.12
CA GLN A 562 13.62 -7.40 -2.36
C GLN A 562 12.11 -7.70 -2.34
N ASP A 563 11.66 -8.55 -1.42
CA ASP A 563 10.39 -9.26 -1.58
C ASP A 563 9.16 -8.44 -1.16
N PHE A 564 9.36 -7.39 -0.35
CA PHE A 564 8.32 -6.48 0.13
C PHE A 564 8.44 -5.07 -0.48
N ALA A 565 9.65 -4.51 -0.57
CA ALA A 565 9.89 -3.17 -1.13
C ALA A 565 10.19 -3.14 -2.64
N GLY A 566 10.55 -4.27 -3.27
CA GLY A 566 10.81 -4.36 -4.71
C GLY A 566 12.10 -3.65 -5.13
N VAL A 567 13.16 -3.76 -4.34
CA VAL A 567 14.48 -3.19 -4.62
C VAL A 567 15.38 -4.30 -5.17
N ALA A 568 16.16 -4.00 -6.20
CA ALA A 568 17.17 -4.94 -6.70
C ALA A 568 18.26 -5.14 -5.64
N SER A 569 18.36 -6.34 -5.09
CA SER A 569 19.28 -6.66 -3.99
C SER A 569 20.47 -7.52 -4.45
N LEU A 570 21.63 -7.28 -3.85
CA LEU A 570 22.83 -8.12 -3.90
C LEU A 570 23.17 -8.56 -2.48
N ASP A 571 23.70 -9.77 -2.35
CA ASP A 571 24.39 -10.28 -1.18
C ASP A 571 25.69 -10.97 -1.61
N LEU A 572 26.79 -10.71 -0.90
CA LEU A 572 28.13 -11.16 -1.29
C LEU A 572 29.01 -11.48 -0.07
N GLY A 573 29.81 -12.53 -0.19
CA GLY A 573 30.76 -12.98 0.83
C GLY A 573 31.58 -14.18 0.37
N PHE A 574 32.64 -14.50 1.12
CA PHE A 574 33.48 -15.68 0.91
C PHE A 574 33.09 -16.80 1.90
N GLY A 575 32.38 -17.81 1.41
CA GLY A 575 31.92 -18.95 2.21
C GLY A 575 32.90 -20.12 2.23
N ARG A 576 32.61 -21.09 3.11
CA ARG A 576 33.39 -22.32 3.34
C ARG A 576 33.36 -23.28 2.14
N GLY A 577 34.50 -23.48 1.48
CA GLY A 577 34.71 -24.57 0.51
C GLY A 577 34.89 -25.94 1.17
N PRO A 578 34.88 -27.06 0.42
CA PRO A 578 34.93 -28.43 0.98
C PRO A 578 36.20 -28.79 1.76
N LYS A 579 37.24 -27.95 1.68
CA LYS A 579 38.58 -28.12 2.26
C LYS A 579 38.99 -26.98 3.19
N ASP A 580 38.16 -25.95 3.30
CA ASP A 580 38.37 -24.88 4.26
C ASP A 580 38.06 -25.41 5.66
N PRO A 581 38.64 -24.83 6.73
CA PRO A 581 38.31 -25.23 8.09
C PRO A 581 36.82 -25.21 8.37
N VAL A 582 36.37 -26.11 9.26
CA VAL A 582 34.96 -26.10 9.69
C VAL A 582 34.67 -24.76 10.33
N TYR A 583 33.68 -24.08 9.77
CA TYR A 583 33.10 -22.87 10.31
C TYR A 583 32.05 -23.22 11.37
N HIS A 584 32.28 -22.78 12.60
CA HIS A 584 31.45 -23.08 13.78
C HIS A 584 30.29 -22.07 13.95
N TYR A 585 29.56 -21.86 12.86
CA TYR A 585 28.33 -21.06 12.77
C TYR A 585 27.43 -21.19 14.02
N HIS A 586 27.05 -20.05 14.61
CA HIS A 586 26.19 -19.93 15.82
C HIS A 586 26.71 -20.65 17.09
N SER A 587 28.02 -20.95 17.17
CA SER A 587 28.69 -21.53 18.35
C SER A 587 29.67 -20.51 18.96
N ASN A 588 30.04 -20.59 20.25
CA ASN A 588 31.02 -19.66 20.83
C ASN A 588 32.41 -19.77 20.17
N TYR A 589 32.65 -20.85 19.43
CA TYR A 589 33.84 -21.06 18.60
C TYR A 589 33.77 -20.40 17.22
N ASP A 590 32.70 -19.67 16.87
CA ASP A 590 32.78 -18.59 15.89
C ASP A 590 33.52 -17.40 16.53
N SER A 591 34.78 -17.63 16.90
CA SER A 591 35.56 -16.72 17.72
C SER A 591 36.59 -15.96 16.91
N PHE A 592 37.06 -14.86 17.48
CA PHE A 592 38.18 -14.13 16.92
C PHE A 592 39.43 -15.03 16.75
N ASP A 593 39.67 -15.92 17.72
CA ASP A 593 40.78 -16.87 17.69
C ASP A 593 40.59 -18.00 16.67
N TRP A 594 39.34 -18.36 16.29
CA TRP A 594 39.08 -19.21 15.14
C TRP A 594 39.37 -18.46 13.83
N MET A 595 38.88 -17.22 13.69
CA MET A 595 39.03 -16.43 12.48
C MET A 595 40.50 -16.13 12.15
N ASP A 596 41.28 -15.68 13.15
CA ASP A 596 42.68 -15.28 12.98
C ASP A 596 43.63 -16.46 12.71
N ARG A 597 43.28 -17.68 13.17
CA ARG A 597 44.09 -18.89 13.00
C ARG A 597 43.67 -19.77 11.82
N PHE A 598 42.38 -19.80 11.49
CA PHE A 598 41.80 -20.77 10.56
C PHE A 598 40.87 -20.14 9.51
N GLY A 599 39.99 -19.21 9.90
CA GLY A 599 38.95 -18.66 9.01
C GLY A 599 39.49 -17.78 7.88
N ASP A 600 40.24 -16.73 8.22
CA ASP A 600 40.94 -15.85 7.26
C ASP A 600 42.34 -15.47 7.82
N PRO A 601 43.31 -16.40 7.77
CA PRO A 601 44.64 -16.16 8.35
C PRO A 601 45.38 -15.04 7.62
N GLY A 602 45.42 -13.85 8.24
CA GLY A 602 45.95 -12.63 7.64
C GLY A 602 44.90 -11.68 7.06
N TRP A 603 43.60 -11.95 7.25
CA TRP A 603 42.48 -11.03 6.98
C TRP A 603 42.37 -10.54 5.52
N LEU A 604 42.78 -11.39 4.59
CA LEU A 604 42.88 -11.09 3.16
C LEU A 604 41.54 -11.22 2.42
N TYR A 605 40.67 -12.14 2.85
CA TYR A 605 39.32 -12.26 2.28
C TYR A 605 38.40 -11.13 2.79
N HIS A 606 38.56 -10.67 4.03
CA HIS A 606 37.93 -9.43 4.51
C HIS A 606 38.35 -8.23 3.66
N GLU A 607 39.65 -8.07 3.39
CA GLU A 607 40.16 -6.96 2.57
C GLU A 607 39.66 -7.06 1.11
N ALA A 608 39.60 -8.26 0.53
CA ALA A 608 39.03 -8.49 -0.80
C ALA A 608 37.52 -8.21 -0.83
N CYS A 609 36.76 -8.62 0.18
CA CYS A 609 35.32 -8.37 0.30
C CYS A 609 35.03 -6.86 0.40
N THR A 610 35.81 -6.13 1.21
CA THR A 610 35.75 -4.67 1.30
C THR A 610 35.92 -4.01 -0.07
N LYS A 611 36.90 -4.46 -0.86
CA LYS A 611 37.14 -3.94 -2.23
C LYS A 611 35.97 -4.27 -3.15
N LEU A 612 35.42 -5.49 -3.12
CA LEU A 612 34.24 -5.87 -3.92
C LEU A 612 33.02 -4.98 -3.57
N TRP A 613 32.68 -4.86 -2.30
CA TRP A 613 31.47 -4.13 -1.86
C TRP A 613 31.58 -2.63 -2.12
N SER A 614 32.72 -2.00 -1.79
CA SER A 614 32.94 -0.57 -2.05
C SER A 614 32.98 -0.24 -3.53
N LEU A 615 33.56 -1.08 -4.38
CA LEU A 615 33.57 -0.89 -5.84
C LEU A 615 32.19 -1.09 -6.46
N ALA A 616 31.40 -2.07 -6.00
CA ALA A 616 30.01 -2.25 -6.43
C ALA A 616 29.15 -1.02 -6.08
N ALA A 617 29.29 -0.51 -4.85
CA ALA A 617 28.66 0.73 -4.43
C ALA A 617 29.11 1.92 -5.27
N ALA A 618 30.42 2.12 -5.47
CA ALA A 618 30.96 3.24 -6.25
C ALA A 618 30.48 3.25 -7.70
N LYS A 619 30.39 2.08 -8.36
CA LYS A 619 29.80 1.95 -9.71
C LYS A 619 28.33 2.38 -9.73
N LEU A 620 27.51 1.85 -8.82
CA LEU A 620 26.09 2.19 -8.75
C LEU A 620 25.83 3.65 -8.32
N VAL A 621 26.75 4.25 -7.57
CA VAL A 621 26.65 5.64 -7.13
C VAL A 621 27.06 6.60 -8.24
N GLU A 622 28.21 6.40 -8.88
CA GLU A 622 28.83 7.37 -9.80
C GLU A 622 28.39 7.23 -11.27
N ALA A 623 27.91 6.05 -11.72
CA ALA A 623 27.55 5.86 -13.13
C ALA A 623 26.28 6.65 -13.52
N PRO A 624 26.32 7.61 -14.48
CA PRO A 624 25.16 8.46 -14.76
C PRO A 624 23.95 7.68 -15.29
N VAL A 625 24.19 6.69 -16.15
CA VAL A 625 23.27 5.59 -16.44
C VAL A 625 23.59 4.45 -15.48
N LEU A 626 22.58 3.84 -14.86
CA LEU A 626 22.77 2.71 -13.95
C LEU A 626 23.39 1.48 -14.65
N SER A 627 24.38 0.84 -14.04
CA SER A 627 25.02 -0.41 -14.51
C SER A 627 24.14 -1.65 -14.29
N PHE A 628 22.90 -1.60 -14.79
CA PHE A 628 21.88 -2.65 -14.68
C PHE A 628 21.66 -3.32 -16.04
N SER A 629 21.34 -4.61 -16.05
CA SER A 629 20.97 -5.34 -17.28
C SER A 629 19.54 -5.91 -17.20
N ALA A 630 18.60 -5.32 -17.94
CA ALA A 630 17.26 -5.90 -18.07
C ALA A 630 17.29 -7.21 -18.88
N SER A 631 18.27 -7.36 -19.77
CA SER A 631 18.51 -8.55 -20.58
C SER A 631 18.92 -9.75 -19.73
N ASP A 632 19.76 -9.55 -18.72
CA ASP A 632 20.15 -10.58 -17.75
C ASP A 632 18.90 -11.08 -17.00
N TYR A 633 18.07 -10.14 -16.51
CA TYR A 633 16.79 -10.44 -15.86
C TYR A 633 15.83 -11.22 -16.76
N SER A 634 15.65 -10.80 -18.01
CA SER A 634 14.79 -11.50 -18.97
C SER A 634 15.30 -12.91 -19.32
N THR A 635 16.60 -13.16 -19.15
CA THR A 635 17.23 -14.45 -19.39
C THR A 635 17.13 -15.36 -18.17
N GLY A 636 17.33 -14.80 -16.97
CA GLY A 636 17.05 -15.47 -15.69
C GLY A 636 15.60 -15.95 -15.61
N LEU A 637 14.62 -15.06 -15.87
CA LEU A 637 13.19 -15.41 -15.91
C LEU A 637 12.87 -16.62 -16.80
N GLY A 638 13.57 -16.77 -17.93
CA GLY A 638 13.45 -17.93 -18.82
C GLY A 638 14.07 -19.19 -18.24
N GLN A 639 15.28 -19.10 -17.68
CA GLN A 639 15.96 -20.24 -17.02
C GLN A 639 15.14 -20.76 -15.81
N TYR A 640 14.60 -19.85 -15.00
CA TYR A 640 13.74 -20.17 -13.87
C TYR A 640 12.43 -20.82 -14.32
N LEU A 641 11.86 -20.36 -15.44
CA LEU A 641 10.64 -20.92 -16.01
C LEU A 641 10.85 -22.36 -16.51
N GLU A 642 11.95 -22.62 -17.22
CA GLU A 642 12.32 -23.99 -17.62
C GLU A 642 12.58 -24.90 -16.40
N LYS A 643 13.15 -24.37 -15.30
CA LYS A 643 13.38 -25.11 -14.06
C LYS A 643 12.07 -25.56 -13.38
N ILE A 644 10.98 -24.78 -13.45
CA ILE A 644 9.69 -25.13 -12.83
C ILE A 644 8.76 -25.96 -13.73
N LYS A 645 8.91 -25.94 -15.07
CA LYS A 645 8.07 -26.69 -16.01
C LYS A 645 7.89 -28.18 -15.68
N PRO A 646 8.91 -28.93 -15.22
CA PRO A 646 8.73 -30.33 -14.79
C PRO A 646 7.74 -30.51 -13.63
N GLY A 647 7.59 -29.51 -12.76
CA GLY A 647 6.72 -29.57 -11.58
C GLY A 647 5.23 -29.65 -11.92
N ALA A 648 4.79 -29.04 -13.02
CA ALA A 648 3.39 -29.07 -13.46
C ALA A 648 2.84 -30.49 -13.72
N LYS A 649 3.71 -31.50 -13.87
CA LYS A 649 3.31 -32.92 -13.96
C LYS A 649 2.66 -33.46 -12.67
N LYS A 650 2.74 -32.74 -11.55
CA LYS A 650 2.06 -33.06 -10.29
C LYS A 650 0.55 -32.75 -10.32
N LEU A 651 0.10 -31.84 -11.21
CA LEU A 651 -1.29 -31.38 -11.28
C LEU A 651 -2.26 -32.49 -11.72
N ARG A 652 -3.36 -32.66 -10.99
CA ARG A 652 -4.39 -33.67 -11.27
C ARG A 652 -5.48 -33.13 -12.21
N GLY A 653 -5.25 -33.11 -13.52
CA GLY A 653 -6.35 -32.89 -14.48
C GLY A 653 -5.99 -32.51 -15.91
N GLY A 654 -4.77 -32.07 -16.19
CA GLY A 654 -4.35 -31.70 -17.55
C GLY A 654 -2.98 -31.04 -17.60
N GLU A 655 -2.46 -30.83 -18.80
CA GLU A 655 -1.22 -30.08 -19.03
C GLU A 655 -1.42 -28.58 -18.76
N PHE A 656 -0.51 -27.96 -18.00
CA PHE A 656 -0.53 -26.52 -17.74
C PHE A 656 0.03 -25.75 -18.95
N ASP A 657 -0.76 -24.84 -19.55
CA ASP A 657 -0.31 -24.01 -20.68
C ASP A 657 0.66 -22.91 -20.24
N PHE A 658 1.95 -23.23 -20.24
CA PHE A 658 3.03 -22.26 -20.11
C PHE A 658 3.13 -21.29 -21.30
N GLY A 659 2.49 -21.59 -22.44
CA GLY A 659 2.62 -20.84 -23.70
C GLY A 659 2.14 -19.39 -23.65
N SER A 660 1.45 -18.97 -22.57
CA SER A 660 1.17 -17.55 -22.31
C SER A 660 2.28 -16.85 -21.52
N LEU A 661 2.96 -17.55 -20.60
CA LEU A 661 4.11 -17.03 -19.85
C LEU A 661 5.39 -17.06 -20.69
N ASP A 662 5.61 -18.11 -21.48
CA ASP A 662 6.71 -18.20 -22.46
C ASP A 662 6.71 -17.02 -23.44
N ARG A 663 5.52 -16.63 -23.93
CA ARG A 663 5.37 -15.44 -24.79
C ARG A 663 5.66 -14.14 -24.04
N ALA A 664 5.23 -14.01 -22.79
CA ALA A 664 5.52 -12.83 -21.97
C ALA A 664 7.03 -12.68 -21.71
N VAL A 665 7.73 -13.77 -21.37
CA VAL A 665 9.19 -13.79 -21.19
C VAL A 665 9.93 -13.48 -22.51
N ALA A 666 9.48 -14.03 -23.64
CA ALA A 666 10.07 -13.75 -24.95
C ALA A 666 9.84 -12.28 -25.41
N GLU A 667 8.64 -11.73 -25.22
CA GLU A 667 8.32 -10.32 -25.50
C GLU A 667 9.09 -9.38 -24.57
N PHE A 668 9.26 -9.75 -23.29
CA PHE A 668 10.10 -9.03 -22.35
C PHE A 668 11.58 -9.07 -22.77
N GLN A 669 12.16 -10.23 -23.09
CA GLN A 669 13.54 -10.34 -23.56
C GLN A 669 13.78 -9.54 -24.86
N ALA A 670 12.85 -9.57 -25.81
CA ALA A 670 12.92 -8.79 -27.04
C ALA A 670 12.76 -7.27 -26.83
N THR A 671 12.28 -6.85 -25.66
CA THR A 671 12.14 -5.45 -25.24
C THR A 671 13.33 -5.00 -24.40
N ALA A 672 13.76 -5.81 -23.43
CA ALA A 672 14.94 -5.61 -22.61
C ALA A 672 16.21 -5.40 -23.46
N LYS A 673 16.48 -6.28 -24.43
CA LYS A 673 17.62 -6.16 -25.36
C LYS A 673 17.62 -4.85 -26.15
N LYS A 674 16.45 -4.25 -26.42
CA LYS A 674 16.34 -2.92 -27.07
C LYS A 674 16.47 -1.78 -26.07
N PHE A 675 16.06 -1.99 -24.83
CA PHE A 675 16.16 -1.01 -23.76
C PHE A 675 17.60 -0.86 -23.27
N ASP A 676 18.32 -1.96 -23.03
CA ASP A 676 19.74 -1.93 -22.64
C ASP A 676 20.61 -1.39 -23.79
N ALA A 677 20.31 -1.73 -25.05
CA ALA A 677 20.98 -1.14 -26.21
C ALA A 677 20.75 0.38 -26.32
N TYR A 678 19.56 0.86 -25.92
CA TYR A 678 19.27 2.30 -25.85
C TYR A 678 19.95 2.97 -24.64
N ALA A 679 20.04 2.29 -23.50
CA ALA A 679 20.82 2.76 -22.35
C ALA A 679 22.31 2.91 -22.72
N ALA A 680 22.88 1.93 -23.42
CA ALA A 680 24.25 1.98 -23.95
C ALA A 680 24.46 3.09 -24.99
N ASP A 681 23.48 3.36 -25.86
CA ASP A 681 23.48 4.51 -26.78
C ASP A 681 23.50 5.85 -26.01
N LEU A 682 22.72 6.00 -24.93
CA LEU A 682 22.79 7.19 -24.07
C LEU A 682 24.15 7.33 -23.36
N THR A 683 24.75 6.22 -22.90
CA THR A 683 26.11 6.21 -22.33
C THR A 683 27.17 6.59 -23.37
N SER A 684 27.02 6.15 -24.63
CA SER A 684 27.90 6.56 -25.72
C SER A 684 27.75 8.04 -26.06
N GLN A 685 26.52 8.56 -26.13
CA GLN A 685 26.23 9.98 -26.30
C GLN A 685 26.71 10.84 -25.12
N LEU A 686 26.78 10.29 -23.91
CA LEU A 686 27.42 10.96 -22.77
C LEU A 686 28.91 11.23 -23.05
N GLY A 687 29.60 10.33 -23.76
CA GLY A 687 31.01 10.53 -24.14
C GLY A 687 31.26 11.65 -25.15
N GLU A 688 30.23 12.17 -25.84
CA GLU A 688 30.41 13.18 -26.88
C GLU A 688 30.72 14.59 -26.34
N ASP A 689 31.70 15.27 -26.94
CA ASP A 689 31.98 16.68 -26.70
C ASP A 689 30.96 17.58 -27.41
N LEU A 690 29.80 17.76 -26.79
CA LEU A 690 28.75 18.67 -27.27
C LEU A 690 29.12 20.15 -27.01
N PRO A 691 29.23 21.00 -28.06
CA PRO A 691 29.51 22.43 -27.93
C PRO A 691 28.52 23.20 -27.05
N TRP A 692 28.98 24.30 -26.45
CA TRP A 692 28.21 25.09 -25.46
C TRP A 692 26.85 25.59 -25.95
N TYR A 693 26.71 25.91 -27.23
CA TYR A 693 25.45 26.38 -27.83
C TYR A 693 24.41 25.27 -28.02
N LEU A 694 24.79 23.99 -27.92
CA LEU A 694 23.89 22.83 -27.96
C LEU A 694 23.40 22.40 -26.56
N TRP A 695 23.32 23.34 -25.61
CA TRP A 695 22.82 23.10 -24.24
C TRP A 695 21.46 22.37 -24.20
N TRP A 696 20.58 22.60 -25.18
CA TRP A 696 19.29 21.89 -25.29
C TRP A 696 19.45 20.38 -25.56
N LYS A 697 20.47 19.94 -26.33
CA LYS A 697 20.78 18.51 -26.48
C LYS A 697 21.22 17.91 -25.15
N LYS A 698 22.04 18.64 -24.40
CA LYS A 698 22.55 18.24 -23.09
C LYS A 698 21.42 18.05 -22.07
N VAL A 699 20.51 19.03 -21.97
CA VAL A 699 19.31 18.95 -21.11
C VAL A 699 18.42 17.77 -21.53
N ARG A 700 18.23 17.56 -22.84
CA ARG A 700 17.48 16.42 -23.37
C ARG A 700 18.12 15.07 -22.99
N LEU A 701 19.44 14.93 -23.11
CA LEU A 701 20.18 13.72 -22.74
C LEU A 701 20.02 13.40 -21.25
N TYR A 702 20.12 14.40 -20.37
CA TYR A 702 19.86 14.22 -18.93
C TYR A 702 18.46 13.66 -18.65
N PHE A 703 17.40 14.22 -19.26
CA PHE A 703 16.05 13.68 -19.10
C PHE A 703 15.87 12.29 -19.72
N GLN A 704 16.56 11.97 -20.82
CA GLN A 704 16.57 10.62 -21.39
C GLN A 704 17.23 9.61 -20.44
N ILE A 705 18.36 9.97 -19.82
CA ILE A 705 19.08 9.15 -18.83
C ILE A 705 18.22 8.96 -17.57
N ARG A 706 17.59 10.02 -17.05
CA ARG A 706 16.66 9.89 -15.91
C ARG A 706 15.50 8.96 -16.20
N VAL A 707 14.86 9.05 -17.38
CA VAL A 707 13.80 8.12 -17.80
C VAL A 707 14.31 6.67 -17.96
N VAL A 708 15.60 6.45 -18.22
CA VAL A 708 16.22 5.12 -18.22
C VAL A 708 16.45 4.63 -16.78
N ASN A 709 17.06 5.43 -15.91
CA ASN A 709 17.29 5.08 -14.50
C ASN A 709 15.96 4.84 -13.74
N ASP A 710 14.95 5.70 -13.96
CA ASP A 710 13.62 5.56 -13.36
C ASP A 710 12.93 4.25 -13.81
N LYS A 711 13.17 3.79 -15.05
CA LYS A 711 12.70 2.48 -15.53
C LYS A 711 13.48 1.30 -14.95
N TYR A 712 14.81 1.42 -14.82
CA TYR A 712 15.62 0.39 -14.17
C TYR A 712 15.20 0.20 -12.70
N LYS A 713 15.02 1.29 -11.93
CA LYS A 713 14.47 1.26 -10.57
C LYS A 713 13.05 0.66 -10.53
N ALA A 714 12.20 1.00 -11.49
CA ALA A 714 10.82 0.51 -11.54
C ALA A 714 10.68 -0.96 -12.00
N LEU A 715 11.74 -1.60 -12.51
CA LEU A 715 11.64 -2.95 -13.09
C LEU A 715 11.39 -4.03 -12.02
N GLU A 716 12.22 -4.09 -10.97
CA GLU A 716 12.05 -5.03 -9.86
C GLU A 716 10.68 -4.81 -9.17
N ARG A 717 10.33 -3.54 -8.94
CA ARG A 717 9.04 -3.09 -8.38
C ARG A 717 7.83 -3.54 -9.21
N ALA A 718 7.97 -3.79 -10.51
CA ALA A 718 6.89 -4.25 -11.38
C ALA A 718 6.53 -5.73 -11.18
N PHE A 719 7.36 -6.49 -10.44
CA PHE A 719 7.07 -7.86 -10.03
C PHE A 719 6.46 -7.94 -8.62
N LEU A 720 6.16 -6.82 -7.97
CA LEU A 720 5.36 -6.80 -6.74
C LEU A 720 3.86 -6.92 -7.05
N TYR A 721 3.21 -7.91 -6.43
CA TYR A 721 1.76 -8.07 -6.38
C TYR A 721 1.28 -7.67 -4.99
N GLU A 722 0.61 -6.51 -4.87
CA GLU A 722 0.28 -5.91 -3.56
C GLU A 722 -0.58 -6.75 -2.60
N PRO A 723 -1.44 -7.71 -3.04
CA PRO A 723 -2.09 -8.67 -2.13
C PRO A 723 -1.15 -9.72 -1.51
N GLY A 724 0.05 -9.88 -2.08
CA GLY A 724 1.03 -10.91 -1.70
C GLY A 724 0.73 -12.31 -2.23
N LEU A 725 1.55 -13.28 -1.83
CA LEU A 725 1.39 -14.70 -2.18
C LEU A 725 0.26 -15.37 -1.37
N ASP A 726 -0.29 -16.46 -1.89
CA ASP A 726 -1.39 -17.19 -1.25
C ASP A 726 -0.99 -17.69 0.15
N GLY A 727 -1.78 -17.32 1.17
CA GLY A 727 -1.46 -17.60 2.58
C GLY A 727 -0.27 -16.81 3.15
N ARG A 728 0.45 -16.04 2.33
CA ARG A 728 1.73 -15.38 2.66
C ARG A 728 1.74 -13.93 2.14
N ASN A 729 0.75 -13.16 2.58
CA ASN A 729 0.46 -11.81 2.07
C ASN A 729 1.57 -10.76 2.27
N TRP A 730 2.54 -11.03 3.15
CA TRP A 730 3.72 -10.19 3.32
C TRP A 730 4.70 -10.34 2.14
N PHE A 731 4.93 -11.55 1.64
CA PHE A 731 5.75 -11.77 0.45
C PHE A 731 5.00 -11.32 -0.80
N LYS A 732 5.50 -10.28 -1.47
CA LYS A 732 4.82 -9.64 -2.61
C LYS A 732 5.45 -9.90 -3.96
N HIS A 733 6.71 -10.33 -3.99
CA HIS A 733 7.43 -10.51 -5.23
C HIS A 733 7.04 -11.83 -5.94
N VAL A 734 6.53 -11.75 -7.18
CA VAL A 734 5.97 -12.91 -7.89
C VAL A 734 7.02 -13.82 -8.54
N VAL A 735 8.28 -13.38 -8.57
CA VAL A 735 9.41 -14.08 -9.21
C VAL A 735 10.29 -14.78 -8.18
N PHE A 736 10.45 -14.21 -6.99
CA PHE A 736 11.28 -14.73 -5.90
C PHE A 736 10.50 -14.66 -4.59
N ALA A 737 10.62 -15.70 -3.76
CA ALA A 737 10.36 -15.66 -2.33
C ALA A 737 11.14 -16.80 -1.65
N PRO A 738 11.33 -16.82 -0.32
CA PRO A 738 11.63 -18.05 0.40
C PRO A 738 10.62 -19.16 0.06
N GLY A 739 11.12 -20.34 -0.27
CA GLY A 739 10.28 -21.51 -0.57
C GLY A 739 9.58 -22.05 0.66
N LEU A 740 8.27 -22.29 0.57
CA LEU A 740 7.37 -22.64 1.69
C LEU A 740 7.91 -23.75 2.62
N TRP A 741 8.53 -24.79 2.07
CA TRP A 741 9.08 -25.94 2.81
C TRP A 741 10.62 -26.00 2.84
N THR A 742 11.30 -24.94 2.42
CA THR A 742 12.77 -24.81 2.46
C THR A 742 13.25 -23.64 3.32
N GLY A 743 12.47 -22.58 3.44
CA GLY A 743 12.86 -21.33 4.10
C GLY A 743 13.90 -20.58 3.26
N TYR A 744 15.18 -20.72 3.59
CA TYR A 744 16.28 -19.96 2.99
C TYR A 744 16.36 -20.00 1.46
N SER A 745 16.12 -21.16 0.85
CA SER A 745 16.27 -21.33 -0.59
C SER A 745 15.22 -20.52 -1.37
N GLY A 746 15.69 -19.66 -2.28
CA GLY A 746 14.85 -18.85 -3.16
C GLY A 746 14.02 -19.72 -4.11
N ALA A 747 12.72 -19.80 -3.85
CA ALA A 747 11.76 -20.38 -4.77
C ALA A 747 11.49 -19.40 -5.92
N THR A 748 11.75 -19.83 -7.14
CA THR A 748 11.48 -19.03 -8.34
C THR A 748 10.07 -19.28 -8.86
N TYR A 749 9.31 -18.21 -9.09
CA TYR A 749 7.85 -18.24 -9.32
C TYR A 749 7.10 -19.00 -8.19
N PRO A 750 7.25 -18.58 -6.92
CA PRO A 750 6.80 -19.32 -5.74
C PRO A 750 5.33 -19.77 -5.81
N GLY A 751 4.40 -18.88 -6.17
CA GLY A 751 2.98 -19.23 -6.30
C GLY A 751 2.66 -20.30 -7.35
N LEU A 752 3.47 -20.46 -8.40
CA LEU A 752 3.33 -21.58 -9.34
C LEU A 752 3.89 -22.88 -8.75
N VAL A 753 5.06 -22.83 -8.09
CA VAL A 753 5.68 -23.99 -7.45
C VAL A 753 4.80 -24.53 -6.34
N GLU A 754 4.28 -23.66 -5.47
CA GLU A 754 3.37 -24.02 -4.38
C GLU A 754 2.03 -24.56 -4.89
N SER A 755 1.47 -24.00 -5.98
CA SER A 755 0.29 -24.58 -6.66
C SER A 755 0.58 -26.00 -7.21
N PHE A 756 1.73 -26.20 -7.86
CA PHE A 756 2.13 -27.50 -8.41
C PHE A 756 2.36 -28.54 -7.29
N ASP A 757 2.91 -28.12 -6.16
CA ASP A 757 3.22 -28.99 -5.03
C ASP A 757 1.99 -29.32 -4.18
N ALA A 758 1.04 -28.39 -4.03
CA ALA A 758 -0.29 -28.65 -3.49
C ALA A 758 -1.16 -29.50 -4.45
N GLY A 759 -0.84 -29.49 -5.75
CA GLY A 759 -1.63 -30.14 -6.80
C GLY A 759 -2.89 -29.36 -7.21
N ASP A 760 -3.01 -28.10 -6.79
CA ASP A 760 -4.17 -27.24 -7.05
C ASP A 760 -3.98 -26.44 -8.35
N SER A 761 -5.10 -26.18 -9.04
CA SER A 761 -5.18 -25.41 -10.28
C SER A 761 -6.16 -24.23 -10.20
N ALA A 762 -6.82 -24.03 -9.05
CA ALA A 762 -7.88 -23.04 -8.85
C ALA A 762 -7.39 -21.64 -8.45
N ASN A 763 -6.18 -21.49 -7.88
CA ASN A 763 -5.62 -20.20 -7.40
C ASN A 763 -5.24 -19.21 -8.53
N ALA A 764 -5.91 -19.25 -9.69
CA ALA A 764 -5.30 -18.85 -10.94
C ALA A 764 -6.07 -17.84 -11.80
N GLN A 765 -7.41 -17.86 -11.86
CA GLN A 765 -8.17 -17.08 -12.85
C GLN A 765 -9.18 -16.10 -12.17
N PRO A 766 -10.04 -15.37 -12.91
CA PRO A 766 -10.96 -14.39 -12.30
C PRO A 766 -12.33 -14.97 -11.88
N GLU A 767 -12.35 -15.57 -10.69
CA GLU A 767 -13.48 -16.02 -9.86
C GLU A 767 -14.83 -16.23 -10.58
N MET A 768 -15.69 -15.21 -10.75
CA MET A 768 -17.09 -15.43 -11.18
C MET A 768 -17.22 -16.00 -12.61
N ILE A 769 -16.31 -15.66 -13.53
CA ILE A 769 -16.40 -16.12 -14.93
C ILE A 769 -15.54 -17.37 -15.16
N GLU A 770 -14.49 -17.54 -14.37
CA GLU A 770 -13.76 -18.79 -14.18
C GLU A 770 -14.67 -19.91 -13.63
N TYR A 771 -15.41 -19.64 -12.56
CA TYR A 771 -16.32 -20.57 -11.87
C TYR A 771 -17.37 -21.19 -12.80
N VAL A 772 -17.75 -20.49 -13.88
CA VAL A 772 -18.69 -20.99 -14.90
C VAL A 772 -18.00 -21.57 -16.16
N GLY A 773 -16.69 -21.84 -16.08
CA GLY A 773 -15.92 -22.64 -17.05
C GLY A 773 -15.24 -21.87 -18.19
N VAL A 774 -14.92 -20.58 -18.02
CA VAL A 774 -14.32 -19.75 -19.09
C VAL A 774 -12.81 -19.56 -18.91
N PRO A 775 -11.97 -19.87 -19.92
CA PRO A 775 -10.52 -19.66 -19.86
C PRO A 775 -10.10 -18.19 -19.65
N LYS A 776 -9.07 -17.98 -18.81
CA LYS A 776 -8.44 -16.70 -18.42
C LYS A 776 -8.35 -15.65 -19.54
N ASN A 777 -7.92 -16.09 -20.73
CA ASN A 777 -7.68 -15.25 -21.89
C ASN A 777 -8.95 -14.78 -22.63
N GLU A 778 -10.10 -15.38 -22.33
CA GLU A 778 -11.41 -15.02 -22.87
C GLU A 778 -12.30 -14.26 -21.88
N VAL A 779 -11.92 -14.18 -20.59
CA VAL A 779 -12.75 -13.57 -19.53
C VAL A 779 -13.18 -12.15 -19.88
N ALA A 780 -12.26 -11.27 -20.29
CA ALA A 780 -12.58 -9.89 -20.69
C ALA A 780 -13.54 -9.81 -21.89
N LYS A 781 -13.41 -10.75 -22.85
CA LYS A 781 -14.32 -10.91 -23.98
C LYS A 781 -15.73 -11.28 -23.49
N TRP A 782 -15.86 -12.22 -22.56
CA TRP A 782 -17.16 -12.65 -22.04
C TRP A 782 -17.80 -11.64 -21.06
N VAL A 783 -17.02 -10.87 -20.29
CA VAL A 783 -17.49 -9.67 -19.57
C VAL A 783 -18.11 -8.66 -20.55
N GLY A 784 -17.39 -8.35 -21.64
CA GLY A 784 -17.85 -7.44 -22.69
C GLY A 784 -19.13 -7.93 -23.36
N ILE A 785 -19.18 -9.20 -23.77
CA ILE A 785 -20.36 -9.83 -24.39
C ILE A 785 -21.56 -9.84 -23.44
N SER A 786 -21.39 -10.21 -22.17
CA SER A 786 -22.46 -10.21 -21.15
C SER A 786 -23.07 -8.82 -20.95
N SER A 787 -22.21 -7.79 -20.91
CA SER A 787 -22.62 -6.38 -20.81
C SER A 787 -23.31 -5.88 -22.08
N ALA A 788 -22.82 -6.28 -23.25
CA ALA A 788 -23.40 -5.93 -24.54
C ALA A 788 -24.76 -6.60 -24.77
N VAL A 789 -24.92 -7.89 -24.42
CA VAL A 789 -26.20 -8.63 -24.52
C VAL A 789 -27.29 -7.96 -23.68
N THR A 790 -26.96 -7.51 -22.46
CA THR A 790 -27.87 -6.72 -21.62
C THR A 790 -28.31 -5.44 -22.33
N SER A 791 -27.35 -4.71 -22.91
CA SER A 791 -27.58 -3.41 -23.56
C SER A 791 -28.33 -3.51 -24.90
N ILE A 792 -28.08 -4.56 -25.69
CA ILE A 792 -28.80 -4.87 -26.94
C ILE A 792 -30.25 -5.24 -26.62
N SER A 793 -30.47 -6.09 -25.61
CA SER A 793 -31.80 -6.49 -25.17
C SER A 793 -32.61 -5.29 -24.65
N GLN A 794 -31.96 -4.37 -23.93
CA GLN A 794 -32.54 -3.08 -23.55
C GLN A 794 -32.92 -2.22 -24.78
N ALA A 795 -32.03 -2.13 -25.77
CA ALA A 795 -32.28 -1.33 -26.99
C ALA A 795 -33.49 -1.83 -27.79
N ILE A 796 -33.68 -3.15 -27.90
CA ILE A 796 -34.83 -3.76 -28.58
C ILE A 796 -36.15 -3.37 -27.88
N MET A 797 -36.18 -3.45 -26.54
CA MET A 797 -37.42 -3.29 -25.78
C MET A 797 -37.76 -1.85 -25.39
N ALA A 798 -36.81 -0.91 -25.40
CA ALA A 798 -37.00 0.46 -24.92
C ALA A 798 -38.13 1.23 -25.64
N VAL A 799 -38.29 1.05 -26.95
CA VAL A 799 -39.38 1.69 -27.71
C VAL A 799 -40.74 1.07 -27.41
N THR A 800 -40.82 -0.26 -27.28
CA THR A 800 -42.07 -0.96 -26.95
C THR A 800 -42.57 -0.67 -25.54
N TRP A 801 -41.68 -0.56 -24.55
CA TRP A 801 -42.04 -0.12 -23.20
C TRP A 801 -42.58 1.31 -23.22
N GLY A 802 -41.94 2.23 -23.96
CA GLY A 802 -42.31 3.65 -24.00
C GLY A 802 -43.63 3.99 -24.72
N THR A 803 -44.31 3.03 -25.36
CA THR A 803 -45.42 3.31 -26.30
C THR A 803 -46.75 2.60 -26.03
N ARG A 804 -46.81 1.52 -25.22
CA ARG A 804 -48.00 0.64 -25.15
C ARG A 804 -48.77 0.60 -23.83
N PHE A 805 -48.24 1.09 -22.71
CA PHE A 805 -48.89 0.97 -21.39
C PHE A 805 -48.70 2.24 -20.53
N GLY A 806 -49.45 2.32 -19.42
CA GLY A 806 -49.35 3.43 -18.47
C GLY A 806 -48.02 3.47 -17.70
N ARG A 807 -47.50 4.68 -17.47
CA ARG A 807 -46.14 4.93 -16.94
C ARG A 807 -45.87 4.28 -15.57
N LYS A 808 -46.78 4.46 -14.59
CA LYS A 808 -46.63 3.85 -13.24
C LYS A 808 -46.63 2.31 -13.28
N PRO A 809 -47.59 1.63 -13.95
CA PRO A 809 -47.54 0.18 -14.16
C PRO A 809 -46.22 -0.33 -14.77
N ILE A 810 -45.70 0.33 -15.81
CA ILE A 810 -44.44 -0.10 -16.46
C ILE A 810 -43.26 -0.02 -15.48
N ILE A 811 -43.11 1.10 -14.78
CA ILE A 811 -41.98 1.30 -13.86
C ILE A 811 -41.99 0.22 -12.76
N LEU A 812 -43.15 -0.02 -12.13
CA LEU A 812 -43.31 -1.06 -11.11
C LEU A 812 -43.07 -2.48 -11.65
N THR A 813 -43.57 -2.79 -12.85
CA THR A 813 -43.34 -4.08 -13.51
C THR A 813 -41.86 -4.30 -13.80
N GLY A 814 -41.19 -3.31 -14.41
CA GLY A 814 -39.75 -3.39 -14.73
C GLY A 814 -38.87 -3.53 -13.49
N LEU A 815 -39.17 -2.80 -12.40
CA LEU A 815 -38.47 -2.95 -11.11
C LEU A 815 -38.69 -4.35 -10.50
N THR A 816 -39.92 -4.86 -10.52
CA THR A 816 -40.26 -6.19 -10.00
C THR A 816 -39.58 -7.31 -10.81
N CYS A 817 -39.58 -7.22 -12.14
CA CYS A 817 -38.88 -8.16 -13.01
C CYS A 817 -37.35 -8.07 -12.82
N THR A 818 -36.78 -6.87 -12.68
CA THR A 818 -35.35 -6.66 -12.40
C THR A 818 -34.94 -7.36 -11.10
N MET A 819 -35.72 -7.17 -10.02
CA MET A 819 -35.53 -7.84 -8.73
C MET A 819 -35.50 -9.38 -8.85
N ILE A 820 -36.48 -9.96 -9.56
CA ILE A 820 -36.57 -11.42 -9.76
C ILE A 820 -35.39 -11.94 -10.59
N ILE A 821 -34.99 -11.21 -11.64
CA ILE A 821 -33.89 -11.63 -12.53
C ILE A 821 -32.53 -11.50 -11.85
N SER A 822 -32.32 -10.49 -10.98
CA SER A 822 -31.12 -10.42 -10.14
C SER A 822 -31.02 -11.61 -9.18
N LEU A 823 -32.12 -12.05 -8.56
CA LEU A 823 -32.13 -13.27 -7.75
C LEU A 823 -31.77 -14.51 -8.59
N LEU A 824 -32.33 -14.65 -9.80
CA LEU A 824 -31.97 -15.73 -10.73
C LEU A 824 -30.51 -15.67 -11.20
N PHE A 825 -29.91 -14.48 -11.27
CA PHE A 825 -28.48 -14.31 -11.54
C PHE A 825 -27.61 -14.90 -10.42
N GLY A 826 -28.04 -14.77 -9.16
CA GLY A 826 -27.33 -15.33 -7.99
C GLY A 826 -27.17 -16.86 -7.96
N PHE A 827 -27.88 -17.59 -8.84
CA PHE A 827 -27.78 -19.04 -9.02
C PHE A 827 -26.95 -19.46 -10.25
N SER A 828 -26.15 -18.55 -10.85
CA SER A 828 -25.47 -18.83 -12.12
C SER A 828 -24.32 -19.84 -12.00
N GLN A 829 -24.58 -21.10 -12.34
CA GLN A 829 -23.59 -22.19 -12.38
C GLN A 829 -23.04 -22.48 -13.81
N THR A 830 -23.47 -21.74 -14.85
CA THR A 830 -22.96 -21.90 -16.24
C THR A 830 -22.92 -20.58 -17.02
N LEU A 831 -22.01 -20.47 -18.00
CA LEU A 831 -21.91 -19.31 -18.89
C LEU A 831 -23.23 -19.03 -19.64
N THR A 832 -23.93 -20.07 -20.09
CA THR A 832 -25.24 -19.93 -20.74
C THR A 832 -26.27 -19.28 -19.82
N TRP A 833 -26.29 -19.66 -18.54
CA TRP A 833 -27.18 -19.05 -17.55
C TRP A 833 -26.83 -17.58 -17.29
N VAL A 834 -25.54 -17.24 -17.19
CA VAL A 834 -25.04 -15.86 -17.09
C VAL A 834 -25.52 -15.02 -18.29
N VAL A 835 -25.41 -15.53 -19.51
CA VAL A 835 -25.83 -14.79 -20.72
C VAL A 835 -27.37 -14.67 -20.81
N VAL A 836 -28.13 -15.73 -20.50
CA VAL A 836 -29.60 -15.72 -20.57
C VAL A 836 -30.21 -14.79 -19.53
N THR A 837 -29.77 -14.86 -18.26
CA THR A 837 -30.25 -13.95 -17.21
C THR A 837 -29.92 -12.48 -17.54
N ARG A 838 -28.76 -12.20 -18.15
CA ARG A 838 -28.37 -10.86 -18.59
C ARG A 838 -29.18 -10.35 -19.79
N ALA A 839 -29.55 -11.23 -20.73
CA ALA A 839 -30.50 -10.89 -21.79
C ALA A 839 -31.88 -10.53 -21.22
N LEU A 840 -32.43 -11.37 -20.35
CA LEU A 840 -33.71 -11.13 -19.67
C LEU A 840 -33.71 -9.82 -18.87
N LEU A 841 -32.62 -9.55 -18.13
CA LEU A 841 -32.43 -8.30 -17.37
C LEU A 841 -32.48 -7.08 -18.29
N GLY A 842 -31.86 -7.16 -19.48
CA GLY A 842 -31.93 -6.12 -20.50
C GLY A 842 -33.33 -5.91 -21.05
N LEU A 843 -34.03 -6.99 -21.44
CA LEU A 843 -35.41 -6.91 -21.98
C LEU A 843 -36.38 -6.21 -21.02
N MET A 844 -36.21 -6.43 -19.71
CA MET A 844 -37.11 -5.89 -18.67
C MET A 844 -36.72 -4.48 -18.18
N ASN A 845 -35.55 -3.95 -18.58
CA ASN A 845 -35.02 -2.67 -18.09
C ASN A 845 -35.22 -1.52 -19.11
N GLY A 846 -36.44 -1.37 -19.64
CA GLY A 846 -36.80 -0.27 -20.55
C GLY A 846 -37.06 1.09 -19.86
N ASN A 847 -37.09 1.10 -18.52
CA ASN A 847 -37.65 2.20 -17.71
C ASN A 847 -36.95 3.56 -17.88
N VAL A 848 -35.68 3.59 -18.28
CA VAL A 848 -34.86 4.82 -18.34
C VAL A 848 -35.46 5.91 -19.25
N GLY A 849 -36.09 5.54 -20.36
CA GLY A 849 -36.75 6.51 -21.27
C GLY A 849 -38.04 7.08 -20.68
N ILE A 850 -38.79 6.26 -19.94
CA ILE A 850 -40.07 6.61 -19.32
C ILE A 850 -39.85 7.53 -18.11
N ILE A 851 -38.82 7.25 -17.30
CA ILE A 851 -38.48 8.10 -16.14
C ILE A 851 -38.12 9.52 -16.62
N ARG A 852 -37.39 9.67 -17.75
CA ARG A 852 -37.13 11.00 -18.35
C ARG A 852 -38.41 11.71 -18.79
N THR A 853 -39.33 10.99 -19.45
CA THR A 853 -40.61 11.59 -19.86
C THR A 853 -41.49 11.95 -18.67
N MET A 854 -41.40 11.21 -17.56
CA MET A 854 -42.09 11.51 -16.30
C MET A 854 -41.48 12.73 -15.61
N VAL A 855 -40.15 12.85 -15.56
CA VAL A 855 -39.45 14.04 -15.04
C VAL A 855 -39.78 15.29 -15.86
N ALA A 856 -39.86 15.18 -17.19
CA ALA A 856 -40.28 16.28 -18.07
C ALA A 856 -41.71 16.77 -17.78
N GLU A 857 -42.66 15.87 -17.49
CA GLU A 857 -44.05 16.22 -17.18
C GLU A 857 -44.26 16.71 -15.74
N MET A 858 -43.49 16.19 -14.78
CA MET A 858 -43.56 16.65 -13.38
C MET A 858 -42.97 18.05 -13.18
N VAL A 859 -42.21 18.56 -14.16
CA VAL A 859 -41.55 19.87 -14.13
C VAL A 859 -42.02 20.72 -15.32
N PRO A 860 -43.20 21.37 -15.23
CA PRO A 860 -43.77 22.16 -16.32
C PRO A 860 -43.02 23.47 -16.58
N GLU A 861 -42.25 23.96 -15.62
CA GLU A 861 -41.45 25.18 -15.74
C GLU A 861 -40.11 24.87 -16.42
N LYS A 862 -39.92 25.36 -17.66
CA LYS A 862 -38.74 25.08 -18.50
C LYS A 862 -37.41 25.45 -17.82
N GLU A 863 -37.39 26.47 -16.96
CA GLU A 863 -36.20 26.90 -16.21
C GLU A 863 -35.72 25.87 -15.17
N LEU A 864 -36.64 25.01 -14.69
CA LEU A 864 -36.34 23.97 -13.70
C LEU A 864 -36.03 22.61 -14.33
N GLN A 865 -36.41 22.38 -15.59
CA GLN A 865 -36.13 21.12 -16.29
C GLN A 865 -34.63 20.75 -16.32
N PRO A 866 -33.67 21.67 -16.54
CA PRO A 866 -32.23 21.35 -16.45
C PRO A 866 -31.81 20.80 -15.09
N HIS A 867 -32.35 21.37 -14.01
CA HIS A 867 -32.09 20.93 -12.62
C HIS A 867 -32.73 19.56 -12.33
N ALA A 868 -33.88 19.27 -12.92
CA ALA A 868 -34.56 17.99 -12.76
C ALA A 868 -33.86 16.85 -13.54
N PHE A 869 -33.35 17.16 -14.75
CA PHE A 869 -32.61 16.19 -15.56
C PHE A 869 -31.19 15.91 -15.03
N SER A 870 -30.52 16.84 -14.36
CA SER A 870 -29.18 16.63 -13.79
C SER A 870 -29.16 15.71 -12.55
N ILE A 871 -30.29 15.58 -11.84
CA ILE A 871 -30.45 14.62 -10.74
C ILE A 871 -30.38 13.17 -11.25
N MET A 872 -30.81 12.89 -12.48
CA MET A 872 -30.86 11.51 -13.00
C MET A 872 -29.47 10.87 -13.17
N PRO A 873 -28.45 11.53 -13.77
CA PRO A 873 -27.06 11.05 -13.73
C PRO A 873 -26.49 10.94 -12.31
N LEU A 874 -26.80 11.87 -11.41
CA LEU A 874 -26.25 11.86 -10.04
C LEU A 874 -26.63 10.58 -9.28
N VAL A 875 -27.89 10.15 -9.36
CA VAL A 875 -28.37 8.90 -8.77
C VAL A 875 -27.71 7.67 -9.42
N TRP A 876 -27.42 7.72 -10.73
CA TRP A 876 -26.70 6.65 -11.43
C TRP A 876 -25.25 6.53 -10.94
N THR A 877 -24.54 7.65 -10.79
CA THR A 877 -23.15 7.68 -10.29
C THR A 877 -23.04 7.12 -8.88
N ILE A 878 -23.97 7.47 -7.98
CA ILE A 878 -24.08 6.89 -6.63
C ILE A 878 -24.22 5.36 -6.71
N GLY A 879 -25.10 4.86 -7.58
CA GLY A 879 -25.27 3.41 -7.81
C GLY A 879 -23.99 2.72 -8.29
N THR A 880 -23.22 3.35 -9.18
CA THR A 880 -21.95 2.79 -9.67
C THR A 880 -20.79 2.83 -8.67
N ILE A 881 -20.83 3.72 -7.67
CA ILE A 881 -19.83 3.78 -6.59
C ILE A 881 -20.11 2.70 -5.54
N PHE A 882 -21.33 2.62 -5.02
CA PHE A 882 -21.65 1.70 -3.93
C PHE A 882 -21.91 0.26 -4.40
N GLY A 883 -22.41 0.07 -5.63
CA GLY A 883 -22.75 -1.25 -6.18
C GLY A 883 -21.60 -2.27 -6.14
N PRO A 884 -20.39 -1.95 -6.65
CA PRO A 884 -19.24 -2.86 -6.58
C PRO A 884 -18.81 -3.20 -5.15
N ALA A 885 -18.86 -2.22 -4.23
CA ALA A 885 -18.48 -2.43 -2.83
C ALA A 885 -19.41 -3.43 -2.12
N PHE A 886 -20.73 -3.28 -2.26
CA PHE A 886 -21.71 -4.25 -1.75
C PHE A 886 -21.60 -5.61 -2.47
N GLY A 887 -21.28 -5.61 -3.77
CA GLY A 887 -21.09 -6.82 -4.57
C GLY A 887 -19.94 -7.69 -4.07
N GLY A 888 -18.74 -7.11 -3.92
CA GLY A 888 -17.54 -7.83 -3.49
C GLY A 888 -17.53 -8.23 -2.01
N ALA A 889 -18.12 -7.40 -1.14
CA ALA A 889 -18.19 -7.68 0.30
C ALA A 889 -19.11 -8.86 0.65
N LEU A 890 -20.18 -9.09 -0.13
CA LEU A 890 -21.17 -10.14 0.16
C LEU A 890 -20.95 -11.44 -0.64
N ALA A 891 -20.07 -11.45 -1.63
CA ALA A 891 -19.74 -12.65 -2.42
C ALA A 891 -18.82 -13.60 -1.64
N HIS A 892 -18.97 -14.91 -1.82
CA HIS A 892 -18.22 -15.96 -1.11
C HIS A 892 -18.43 -15.95 0.43
N PRO A 893 -19.70 -15.92 0.92
CA PRO A 893 -19.97 -15.77 2.35
C PRO A 893 -19.55 -16.98 3.19
N ALA A 894 -19.54 -18.19 2.63
CA ALA A 894 -19.13 -19.42 3.33
C ALA A 894 -17.61 -19.48 3.59
N GLU A 895 -16.81 -18.79 2.76
CA GLU A 895 -15.35 -18.71 2.88
C GLU A 895 -14.93 -17.48 3.70
N LYS A 896 -15.55 -16.31 3.49
CA LYS A 896 -15.20 -15.07 4.19
C LYS A 896 -15.72 -14.99 5.64
N HIS A 897 -16.81 -15.71 5.96
CA HIS A 897 -17.40 -15.76 7.29
C HIS A 897 -17.77 -17.20 7.69
N PRO A 898 -16.78 -18.10 7.86
CA PRO A 898 -17.01 -19.52 8.08
C PRO A 898 -17.78 -19.80 9.38
N GLU A 899 -17.59 -19.00 10.42
CA GLU A 899 -18.33 -19.06 11.69
C GLU A 899 -19.86 -18.94 11.50
N ILE A 900 -20.30 -18.15 10.51
CA ILE A 900 -21.71 -17.81 10.29
C ILE A 900 -22.32 -18.68 9.18
N PHE A 901 -21.54 -19.01 8.14
CA PHE A 901 -22.04 -19.63 6.91
C PHE A 901 -21.34 -20.93 6.49
N GLY A 902 -20.23 -21.34 7.12
CA GLY A 902 -19.41 -22.48 6.71
C GLY A 902 -20.12 -23.84 6.73
N ASN A 903 -21.16 -23.99 7.54
CA ASN A 903 -22.01 -25.20 7.59
C ASN A 903 -23.07 -25.24 6.47
N SER A 904 -23.14 -24.24 5.58
CA SER A 904 -24.18 -24.14 4.54
C SER A 904 -23.67 -24.58 3.17
N GLU A 905 -23.86 -25.87 2.84
CA GLU A 905 -23.62 -26.43 1.49
C GLU A 905 -24.35 -25.65 0.38
N PHE A 906 -25.50 -25.05 0.71
CA PHE A 906 -26.24 -24.20 -0.22
C PHE A 906 -25.48 -22.91 -0.60
N LEU A 907 -24.74 -22.30 0.35
CA LEU A 907 -23.96 -21.10 0.11
C LEU A 907 -22.62 -21.41 -0.56
N LYS A 908 -21.96 -22.53 -0.21
CA LYS A 908 -20.79 -23.05 -0.94
C LYS A 908 -21.10 -23.28 -2.43
N ARG A 909 -22.28 -23.85 -2.72
CA ARG A 909 -22.74 -24.11 -4.09
C ARG A 909 -23.23 -22.86 -4.85
N ASN A 910 -23.48 -21.73 -4.17
CA ASN A 910 -24.00 -20.51 -4.79
C ASN A 910 -23.34 -19.26 -4.17
N PRO A 911 -22.01 -19.06 -4.32
CA PRO A 911 -21.26 -18.03 -3.60
C PRO A 911 -21.71 -16.60 -3.92
N PHE A 912 -22.41 -16.39 -5.04
CA PHE A 912 -22.90 -15.09 -5.50
C PHE A 912 -24.38 -14.80 -5.16
N ILE A 913 -25.04 -15.64 -4.34
CA ILE A 913 -26.46 -15.43 -4.02
C ILE A 913 -26.70 -14.29 -3.02
N LEU A 914 -25.85 -14.13 -2.01
CA LEU A 914 -26.03 -13.14 -0.94
C LEU A 914 -26.01 -11.67 -1.43
N PRO A 915 -25.11 -11.24 -2.35
CA PRO A 915 -25.19 -9.91 -2.98
C PRO A 915 -26.51 -9.67 -3.70
N ASN A 916 -27.05 -10.69 -4.36
CA ASN A 916 -28.29 -10.59 -5.12
C ASN A 916 -29.54 -10.56 -4.22
N ILE A 917 -29.49 -11.23 -3.06
CA ILE A 917 -30.50 -11.08 -1.99
C ILE A 917 -30.49 -9.65 -1.44
N ALA A 918 -29.32 -9.09 -1.14
CA ALA A 918 -29.21 -7.70 -0.69
C ALA A 918 -29.72 -6.70 -1.75
N SER A 919 -29.41 -6.93 -3.03
CA SER A 919 -29.96 -6.16 -4.14
C SER A 919 -31.50 -6.24 -4.21
N ALA A 920 -32.08 -7.43 -4.04
CA ALA A 920 -33.53 -7.61 -4.04
C ALA A 920 -34.23 -6.89 -2.88
N ILE A 921 -33.63 -6.88 -1.68
CA ILE A 921 -34.15 -6.13 -0.52
C ILE A 921 -34.21 -4.62 -0.83
N LEU A 922 -33.21 -4.06 -1.52
CA LEU A 922 -33.23 -2.65 -1.95
C LEU A 922 -34.36 -2.36 -2.96
N PHE A 923 -34.66 -3.28 -3.88
CA PHE A 923 -35.83 -3.15 -4.77
C PHE A 923 -37.16 -3.23 -4.04
N ILE A 924 -37.30 -4.09 -3.01
CA ILE A 924 -38.51 -4.17 -2.18
C ILE A 924 -38.75 -2.84 -1.45
N ILE A 925 -37.71 -2.27 -0.84
CA ILE A 925 -37.78 -0.95 -0.16
C ILE A 925 -38.17 0.16 -1.17
N GLY A 926 -37.56 0.16 -2.35
CA GLY A 926 -37.87 1.12 -3.42
C GLY A 926 -39.31 1.01 -3.96
N ASN A 927 -39.87 -0.20 -4.02
CA ASN A 927 -41.26 -0.41 -4.44
C ASN A 927 -42.27 0.00 -3.35
N ALA A 928 -42.03 -0.35 -2.09
CA ALA A 928 -42.90 0.01 -0.96
C ALA A 928 -43.05 1.54 -0.81
N GLY A 929 -41.97 2.29 -1.04
CA GLY A 929 -42.00 3.76 -1.02
C GLY A 929 -42.81 4.45 -2.13
N ASN A 930 -43.32 3.70 -3.13
CA ASN A 930 -44.06 4.24 -4.29
C ASN A 930 -45.60 4.14 -4.16
N GLU A 931 -46.12 3.59 -3.08
CA GLU A 931 -47.57 3.50 -2.84
C GLU A 931 -48.09 4.66 -1.97
N GLU A 932 -47.36 5.08 -0.94
CA GLU A 932 -47.71 6.25 -0.13
C GLU A 932 -47.15 7.58 -0.69
N ARG A 933 -47.93 8.27 -1.54
CA ARG A 933 -48.22 9.73 -1.50
C ARG A 933 -48.58 10.34 -2.86
N GLN A 934 -49.85 10.72 -2.98
CA GLN A 934 -50.28 11.99 -3.57
C GLN A 934 -51.30 12.63 -2.59
N PRO A 935 -51.60 13.94 -2.64
CA PRO A 935 -51.29 14.89 -3.71
C PRO A 935 -50.73 16.27 -3.24
N ARG A 936 -50.54 17.19 -4.21
CA ARG A 936 -50.45 18.66 -4.06
C ARG A 936 -49.33 19.22 -3.16
N LEU A 937 -48.19 19.55 -3.78
CA LEU A 937 -47.47 20.78 -3.43
C LEU A 937 -47.67 21.81 -4.55
N ARG A 938 -48.18 23.00 -4.23
CA ARG A 938 -48.08 24.18 -5.12
C ARG A 938 -46.72 24.83 -4.90
N LEU A 939 -46.13 25.39 -5.96
CA LEU A 939 -44.85 26.07 -5.86
C LEU A 939 -44.94 27.33 -4.99
N GLY A 940 -43.81 27.63 -4.35
CA GLY A 940 -43.50 28.90 -3.69
C GLY A 940 -42.04 29.26 -3.96
N ILE A 941 -41.61 29.17 -5.22
CA ILE A 941 -40.24 29.51 -5.63
C ILE A 941 -40.07 31.02 -5.70
N GLY A 942 -38.97 31.50 -5.14
CA GLY A 942 -38.60 32.92 -5.14
C GLY A 942 -37.11 33.12 -4.91
N GLN A 943 -36.36 33.31 -6.01
CA GLN A 943 -35.06 34.00 -6.08
C GLN A 943 -33.93 33.44 -5.17
N ASN A 944 -33.03 32.60 -5.70
CA ASN A 944 -31.98 32.99 -6.67
C ASN A 944 -31.44 31.77 -7.44
N ALA A 945 -30.77 32.01 -8.58
CA ALA A 945 -30.22 30.97 -9.47
C ALA A 945 -28.68 30.75 -9.34
N ASP A 946 -28.06 31.27 -8.28
CA ASP A 946 -26.59 31.46 -8.23
C ASP A 946 -25.79 30.28 -7.61
N GLU A 947 -26.45 29.27 -7.03
CA GLU A 947 -25.78 28.23 -6.23
C GLU A 947 -25.16 27.06 -7.03
N LEU A 948 -25.26 27.04 -8.36
CA LEU A 948 -24.81 25.90 -9.18
C LEU A 948 -23.38 26.03 -9.79
N GLN A 949 -22.63 27.10 -9.51
CA GLN A 949 -21.37 27.39 -10.20
C GLN A 949 -20.07 27.04 -9.43
N TYR A 950 -20.17 26.41 -8.24
CA TYR A 950 -19.00 26.07 -7.41
C TYR A 950 -18.64 24.57 -7.33
N PHE A 951 -19.31 23.71 -8.12
CA PHE A 951 -19.16 22.25 -8.04
C PHE A 951 -18.27 21.66 -9.17
N THR A 952 -17.16 22.33 -9.50
CA THR A 952 -16.22 21.84 -10.53
C THR A 952 -14.75 22.07 -10.17
N ARG A 953 -14.14 21.09 -9.49
CA ARG A 953 -12.74 20.74 -9.71
C ARG A 953 -12.50 19.26 -9.37
N GLU A 954 -11.66 18.64 -10.19
CA GLU A 954 -11.29 17.20 -10.19
C GLU A 954 -12.39 16.25 -10.73
N GLU A 955 -11.96 15.08 -11.20
CA GLU A 955 -12.70 14.14 -12.08
C GLU A 955 -13.26 14.70 -13.42
N SER A 956 -12.37 15.27 -14.24
CA SER A 956 -12.71 15.82 -15.57
C SER A 956 -13.34 14.81 -16.55
N ALA A 957 -12.99 13.52 -16.48
CA ALA A 957 -13.56 12.48 -17.34
C ALA A 957 -15.02 12.16 -16.98
N LEU A 958 -15.36 12.13 -15.69
CA LEU A 958 -16.73 11.91 -15.22
C LEU A 958 -17.60 13.12 -15.55
N ALA A 959 -17.10 14.32 -15.25
CA ALA A 959 -17.79 15.60 -15.47
C ALA A 959 -18.30 15.76 -16.92
N ALA A 960 -17.48 15.45 -17.93
CA ALA A 960 -17.88 15.56 -19.34
C ALA A 960 -19.14 14.72 -19.67
N SER A 961 -19.26 13.51 -19.09
CA SER A 961 -20.45 12.67 -19.25
C SER A 961 -21.67 13.21 -18.48
N ILE A 962 -21.44 13.74 -17.27
CA ILE A 962 -22.48 14.27 -16.38
C ILE A 962 -23.09 15.57 -16.93
N PHE A 963 -22.31 16.42 -17.59
CA PHE A 963 -22.80 17.65 -18.21
C PHE A 963 -23.33 17.45 -19.65
N GLY A 964 -22.67 16.64 -20.48
CA GLY A 964 -23.09 16.43 -21.87
C GLY A 964 -24.45 15.73 -22.00
N PHE A 965 -24.74 14.77 -21.12
CA PHE A 965 -25.92 13.90 -21.25
C PHE A 965 -27.27 14.59 -20.92
N PRO A 966 -27.38 15.44 -19.88
CA PRO A 966 -28.53 16.33 -19.68
C PRO A 966 -28.70 17.31 -20.84
N CYS A 967 -27.63 17.97 -21.31
CA CYS A 967 -27.72 18.93 -22.42
C CYS A 967 -28.29 18.31 -23.70
N ILE A 968 -27.82 17.12 -24.10
CA ILE A 968 -28.38 16.38 -25.23
C ILE A 968 -29.84 15.96 -24.98
N THR A 969 -30.18 15.55 -23.75
CA THR A 969 -31.56 15.19 -23.37
C THR A 969 -32.51 16.39 -23.41
N ILE A 970 -32.04 17.59 -23.05
CA ILE A 970 -32.79 18.85 -23.10
C ILE A 970 -33.01 19.29 -24.55
N LEU A 971 -31.98 19.21 -25.41
CA LEU A 971 -32.09 19.48 -26.85
C LEU A 971 -33.09 18.54 -27.54
N LEU A 972 -33.06 17.24 -27.20
CA LEU A 972 -34.04 16.26 -27.68
C LEU A 972 -35.46 16.56 -27.14
N THR A 973 -35.59 16.95 -25.87
CA THR A 973 -36.88 17.30 -25.28
C THR A 973 -37.50 18.55 -25.91
N ASN A 974 -36.67 19.56 -26.21
CA ASN A 974 -37.09 20.81 -26.85
C ASN A 974 -37.37 20.68 -28.36
N SER A 975 -36.98 19.58 -29.00
CA SER A 975 -37.25 19.32 -30.44
C SER A 975 -38.44 18.38 -30.69
N ALA A 976 -39.11 17.89 -29.65
CA ALA A 976 -40.34 17.11 -29.77
C ALA A 976 -41.57 18.02 -30.00
N THR A 977 -42.28 17.82 -31.11
CA THR A 977 -43.45 18.65 -31.49
C THR A 977 -44.73 18.36 -30.69
N SER A 978 -44.77 17.28 -29.89
CA SER A 978 -45.86 17.01 -28.94
C SER A 978 -45.44 16.06 -27.82
N LEU A 979 -46.18 16.07 -26.71
CA LEU A 979 -45.97 15.16 -25.57
C LEU A 979 -46.08 13.67 -25.95
N THR A 980 -46.94 13.34 -26.92
CA THR A 980 -47.10 11.97 -27.43
C THR A 980 -45.88 11.49 -28.22
N VAL A 981 -45.22 12.39 -28.95
CA VAL A 981 -43.96 12.11 -29.67
C VAL A 981 -42.78 12.04 -28.69
N LEU A 982 -42.77 12.84 -27.63
CA LEU A 982 -41.67 12.95 -26.66
C LEU A 982 -41.27 11.61 -26.02
N GLY A 983 -42.24 10.72 -25.74
CA GLY A 983 -41.97 9.36 -25.23
C GLY A 983 -41.25 8.47 -26.26
N THR A 984 -41.71 8.51 -27.50
CA THR A 984 -41.09 7.77 -28.62
C THR A 984 -39.69 8.30 -28.91
N LEU A 985 -39.50 9.63 -28.93
CA LEU A 985 -38.22 10.27 -29.18
C LEU A 985 -37.18 9.95 -28.09
N ASN A 986 -37.58 10.00 -26.82
CA ASN A 986 -36.74 9.54 -25.70
C ASN A 986 -36.48 8.03 -25.73
N GLY A 987 -37.44 7.22 -26.20
CA GLY A 987 -37.26 5.79 -26.43
C GLY A 987 -36.19 5.49 -27.50
N VAL A 988 -36.27 6.16 -28.66
CA VAL A 988 -35.29 6.06 -29.74
C VAL A 988 -33.92 6.55 -29.28
N ALA A 989 -33.82 7.72 -28.62
CA ALA A 989 -32.57 8.23 -28.07
C ALA A 989 -31.96 7.28 -27.01
N THR A 990 -32.79 6.69 -26.14
CA THR A 990 -32.36 5.68 -25.18
C THR A 990 -31.86 4.41 -25.87
N SER A 991 -32.48 4.02 -26.99
CA SER A 991 -32.10 2.85 -27.81
C SER A 991 -30.76 3.06 -28.52
N VAL A 992 -30.58 4.21 -29.19
CA VAL A 992 -29.28 4.60 -29.80
C VAL A 992 -28.18 4.70 -28.74
N SER A 993 -28.50 5.29 -27.57
CA SER A 993 -27.59 5.35 -26.43
C SER A 993 -27.27 3.97 -25.83
N ALA A 994 -28.21 3.03 -25.86
CA ALA A 994 -28.01 1.63 -25.45
C ALA A 994 -27.16 0.85 -26.46
N VAL A 995 -27.33 1.08 -27.77
CA VAL A 995 -26.41 0.57 -28.80
C VAL A 995 -24.99 1.12 -28.59
N GLY A 996 -24.85 2.40 -28.25
CA GLY A 996 -23.56 2.99 -27.85
C GLY A 996 -22.95 2.31 -26.61
N ARG A 997 -23.76 2.04 -25.57
CA ARG A 997 -23.34 1.29 -24.37
C ARG A 997 -23.09 -0.20 -24.62
N ALA A 998 -23.64 -0.80 -25.67
CA ALA A 998 -23.31 -2.16 -26.09
C ALA A 998 -22.00 -2.20 -26.87
N ALA A 999 -21.87 -1.30 -27.86
CA ALA A 999 -20.73 -1.22 -28.76
C ALA A 999 -19.45 -0.77 -28.04
N GLY A 1000 -19.54 0.19 -27.10
CA GLY A 1000 -18.38 0.69 -26.35
C GLY A 1000 -17.57 -0.42 -25.66
N PRO A 1001 -18.12 -1.14 -24.67
CA PRO A 1001 -17.43 -2.23 -23.99
C PRO A 1001 -17.05 -3.40 -24.91
N ALA A 1002 -17.85 -3.70 -25.95
CA ALA A 1002 -17.54 -4.77 -26.89
C ALA A 1002 -16.35 -4.40 -27.82
N ILE A 1003 -16.34 -3.19 -28.39
CA ILE A 1003 -15.29 -2.71 -29.30
C ILE A 1003 -14.04 -2.34 -28.50
N CYS A 1004 -14.15 -1.60 -27.41
CA CYS A 1004 -13.01 -1.28 -26.55
C CYS A 1004 -12.46 -2.54 -25.85
N GLY A 1005 -13.31 -3.51 -25.47
CA GLY A 1005 -12.88 -4.81 -24.95
C GLY A 1005 -12.16 -5.64 -26.01
N ALA A 1006 -12.69 -5.75 -27.23
CA ALA A 1006 -12.02 -6.44 -28.34
C ALA A 1006 -10.71 -5.74 -28.76
N ALA A 1007 -10.69 -4.40 -28.79
CA ALA A 1007 -9.50 -3.60 -29.05
C ALA A 1007 -8.48 -3.67 -27.91
N PHE A 1008 -8.91 -3.85 -26.66
CA PHE A 1008 -8.04 -4.12 -25.52
C PHE A 1008 -7.44 -5.53 -25.62
N SER A 1009 -8.25 -6.57 -25.86
CA SER A 1009 -7.75 -7.93 -26.10
C SER A 1009 -6.84 -8.03 -27.33
N PHE A 1010 -7.09 -7.26 -28.39
CA PHE A 1010 -6.20 -7.15 -29.56
C PHE A 1010 -4.93 -6.36 -29.23
N GLY A 1011 -5.06 -5.24 -28.50
CA GLY A 1011 -3.95 -4.42 -28.03
C GLY A 1011 -3.00 -5.22 -27.13
N VAL A 1012 -3.53 -5.96 -26.16
CA VAL A 1012 -2.78 -6.91 -25.32
C VAL A 1012 -2.11 -7.99 -26.19
N LYS A 1013 -2.82 -8.58 -27.17
CA LYS A 1013 -2.23 -9.51 -28.16
C LYS A 1013 -1.21 -8.88 -29.13
N LYS A 1014 -0.88 -7.59 -28.99
CA LYS A 1014 0.06 -6.82 -29.84
C LYS A 1014 0.93 -5.81 -29.07
N GLY A 1015 0.96 -5.82 -27.74
CA GLY A 1015 1.70 -4.85 -26.91
C GLY A 1015 1.13 -3.42 -26.86
N TYR A 1016 0.03 -3.13 -27.57
CA TYR A 1016 -0.59 -1.79 -27.65
C TYR A 1016 -1.78 -1.63 -26.70
N ILE A 1017 -1.53 -1.74 -25.39
CA ILE A 1017 -2.56 -1.62 -24.33
C ILE A 1017 -3.34 -0.29 -24.41
N ILE A 1018 -2.71 0.78 -24.89
CA ILE A 1018 -3.31 2.10 -25.06
C ILE A 1018 -4.30 2.22 -26.24
N LEU A 1019 -4.40 1.21 -27.12
CA LEU A 1019 -5.23 1.25 -28.34
C LEU A 1019 -6.70 1.67 -28.10
N PRO A 1020 -7.43 1.20 -27.07
CA PRO A 1020 -8.80 1.65 -26.81
C PRO A 1020 -8.91 3.14 -26.51
N TRP A 1021 -7.90 3.73 -25.85
CA TRP A 1021 -7.88 5.15 -25.51
C TRP A 1021 -7.64 6.03 -26.74
N TRP A 1022 -6.80 5.59 -27.68
CA TRP A 1022 -6.66 6.25 -28.99
C TRP A 1022 -7.95 6.14 -29.80
N MET A 1023 -8.60 4.97 -29.83
CA MET A 1023 -9.89 4.82 -30.50
C MET A 1023 -10.97 5.74 -29.91
N LEU A 1024 -11.09 5.79 -28.58
CA LEU A 1024 -12.01 6.71 -27.88
C LEU A 1024 -11.69 8.18 -28.17
N SER A 1025 -10.40 8.55 -28.25
CA SER A 1025 -9.95 9.90 -28.59
C SER A 1025 -10.33 10.28 -30.03
N ILE A 1026 -10.17 9.35 -30.98
CA ILE A 1026 -10.55 9.53 -32.38
C ILE A 1026 -12.07 9.65 -32.52
N PHE A 1027 -12.85 8.79 -31.84
CA PHE A 1027 -14.32 8.92 -31.81
C PHE A 1027 -14.76 10.25 -31.17
N GLY A 1028 -14.09 10.70 -30.11
CA GLY A 1028 -14.31 12.01 -29.50
C GLY A 1028 -14.08 13.16 -30.49
N ALA A 1029 -12.93 13.18 -31.17
CA ALA A 1029 -12.61 14.19 -32.18
C ALA A 1029 -13.61 14.19 -33.36
N LEU A 1030 -14.01 13.01 -33.84
CA LEU A 1030 -15.03 12.89 -34.90
C LEU A 1030 -16.42 13.36 -34.41
N SER A 1031 -16.77 13.11 -33.15
CA SER A 1031 -18.05 13.54 -32.56
C SER A 1031 -18.21 15.06 -32.42
N ALA A 1032 -17.10 15.81 -32.49
CA ALA A 1032 -17.13 17.27 -32.50
C ALA A 1032 -17.51 17.87 -33.87
N LEU A 1033 -17.31 17.14 -34.98
CA LEU A 1033 -17.56 17.67 -36.33
C LEU A 1033 -19.03 18.09 -36.58
N PRO A 1034 -20.06 17.33 -36.19
CA PRO A 1034 -21.46 17.74 -36.39
C PRO A 1034 -21.84 19.02 -35.65
N ILE A 1035 -21.15 19.35 -34.54
CA ILE A 1035 -21.43 20.55 -33.74
C ILE A 1035 -21.11 21.83 -34.55
N TYR A 1036 -20.15 21.76 -35.48
CA TYR A 1036 -19.84 22.84 -36.43
C TYR A 1036 -20.84 22.93 -37.61
N TRP A 1037 -21.77 21.98 -37.74
CA TRP A 1037 -22.82 21.97 -38.76
C TRP A 1037 -24.23 22.23 -38.18
N THR A 1038 -24.39 22.26 -36.86
CA THR A 1038 -25.61 22.78 -36.22
C THR A 1038 -25.78 24.27 -36.54
N VAL A 1039 -26.74 24.57 -37.42
CA VAL A 1039 -27.27 25.92 -37.60
C VAL A 1039 -28.35 26.14 -36.56
N GLU A 1040 -28.21 27.17 -35.73
CA GLU A 1040 -29.31 27.67 -34.90
C GLU A 1040 -30.35 28.32 -35.84
N PRO A 1041 -31.59 27.81 -35.93
CA PRO A 1041 -32.65 28.54 -36.63
C PRO A 1041 -33.02 29.79 -35.82
N ASP A 1042 -33.34 30.89 -36.50
CA ASP A 1042 -33.87 32.08 -35.84
C ASP A 1042 -35.09 31.69 -34.99
N GLY A 1043 -35.02 31.99 -33.69
CA GLY A 1043 -36.01 31.53 -32.73
C GLY A 1043 -37.41 32.06 -33.03
N PHE A 1044 -38.44 31.31 -32.65
CA PHE A 1044 -39.85 31.70 -32.78
C PHE A 1044 -40.13 33.02 -32.04
N GLN A 1045 -39.96 34.14 -32.73
CA GLN A 1045 -40.68 35.36 -32.45
C GLN A 1045 -42.14 35.11 -32.88
N GLY A 1046 -43.05 35.07 -31.92
CA GLY A 1046 -44.45 35.29 -32.21
C GLY A 1046 -44.60 36.75 -32.61
N ASN A 1047 -44.75 37.01 -33.92
CA ASN A 1047 -45.26 38.28 -34.41
C ASN A 1047 -46.77 38.16 -34.52
N ASP A 1048 -47.48 39.16 -34.01
CA ASP A 1048 -48.95 39.21 -34.00
C ASP A 1048 -49.51 39.46 -35.40
N ALA A 1049 -50.53 38.69 -35.79
CA ALA A 1049 -51.48 39.02 -36.85
C ALA A 1049 -52.71 38.11 -36.76
N GLU A 1050 -53.80 38.59 -36.17
CA GLU A 1050 -55.03 38.92 -36.92
C GLU A 1050 -56.06 39.55 -35.97
N GLU A 1051 -56.57 40.72 -36.37
CA GLU A 1051 -57.76 41.35 -35.81
C GLU A 1051 -58.97 40.86 -36.62
N GLU A 1052 -60.10 40.55 -35.97
CA GLU A 1052 -61.40 40.55 -36.64
C GLU A 1052 -62.29 41.67 -36.10
N GLN A 1053 -62.53 42.63 -37.00
CA GLN A 1053 -63.67 43.53 -37.16
C GLN A 1053 -64.97 43.07 -36.43
N ASP A 1054 -65.83 43.93 -35.86
CA ASP A 1054 -66.21 45.29 -36.28
C ASP A 1054 -66.95 46.09 -35.17
N GLU A 1055 -67.03 47.43 -35.30
CA GLU A 1055 -68.09 48.30 -34.73
C GLU A 1055 -69.29 48.40 -35.73
N PRO A 1056 -70.48 49.03 -35.50
CA PRO A 1056 -70.84 50.01 -34.45
C PRO A 1056 -72.31 49.99 -33.91
N GLN A 1057 -72.63 51.05 -33.15
CA GLN A 1057 -73.92 51.79 -33.07
C GLN A 1057 -75.08 51.40 -32.10
N GLU A 1058 -75.28 52.31 -31.13
CA GLU A 1058 -76.54 53.04 -30.80
C GLU A 1058 -77.61 52.55 -29.80
N SER A 1059 -78.32 53.56 -29.25
CA SER A 1059 -79.58 53.57 -28.46
C SER A 1059 -79.59 53.22 -26.95
N ASP A 1060 -79.36 54.28 -26.15
CA ASP A 1060 -80.30 54.87 -25.14
C ASP A 1060 -80.84 54.06 -23.92
N TYR A 1061 -81.43 54.82 -22.98
CA TYR A 1061 -82.08 54.46 -21.71
C TYR A 1061 -81.21 53.99 -20.52
N GLY A 1062 -81.18 54.85 -19.49
CA GLY A 1062 -80.87 54.49 -18.11
C GLY A 1062 -82.10 54.55 -17.20
N ALA A 1063 -81.84 54.77 -15.90
CA ALA A 1063 -82.79 54.75 -14.77
C ALA A 1063 -83.17 53.33 -14.28
N ALA A 1064 -83.33 53.07 -12.96
CA ALA A 1064 -83.25 53.97 -11.81
C ALA A 1064 -82.68 53.31 -10.54
N ASP A 1065 -81.98 54.15 -9.75
CA ASP A 1065 -81.91 54.15 -8.28
C ASP A 1065 -81.28 52.96 -7.49
N HIS A 1066 -80.72 53.15 -6.28
CA HIS A 1066 -80.75 54.34 -5.39
C HIS A 1066 -79.52 54.42 -4.44
N ARG A 1067 -78.97 55.65 -4.24
CA ARG A 1067 -78.25 56.13 -3.00
C ARG A 1067 -76.87 55.48 -2.66
N ARG A 1068 -75.89 56.19 -2.05
CA ARG A 1068 -75.74 57.62 -1.70
C ARG A 1068 -74.26 58.02 -1.46
N SER A 1069 -73.88 59.23 -1.88
CA SER A 1069 -73.06 60.28 -1.21
C SER A 1069 -71.92 59.96 -0.21
N SER A 1070 -70.83 60.73 -0.07
CA SER A 1070 -70.18 61.79 -0.91
C SER A 1070 -68.98 62.43 -0.16
N GLY A 1071 -67.84 62.68 -0.83
CA GLY A 1071 -66.80 63.61 -0.37
C GLY A 1071 -65.91 63.16 0.81
N ALA A 1072 -64.86 63.88 1.22
CA ALA A 1072 -64.22 65.06 0.59
C ALA A 1072 -62.78 65.32 1.12
N ARG A 1073 -61.96 66.00 0.29
CA ARG A 1073 -60.91 67.01 0.65
C ARG A 1073 -59.72 66.67 1.60
N THR A 1074 -58.52 66.75 1.00
CA THR A 1074 -57.34 67.58 1.37
C THR A 1074 -56.50 67.38 2.65
N ALA A 1075 -55.17 67.45 2.41
CA ALA A 1075 -54.15 68.29 3.09
C ALA A 1075 -53.33 67.82 4.31
N TYR A 1076 -52.13 68.42 4.34
CA TYR A 1076 -51.12 68.61 5.40
C TYR A 1076 -51.55 68.51 6.87
N SER A 1077 -50.66 67.95 7.70
CA SER A 1077 -50.09 68.68 8.86
C SER A 1077 -48.88 67.99 9.49
N THR A 1078 -47.78 68.71 9.70
CA THR A 1078 -46.89 68.51 10.86
C THR A 1078 -47.36 69.43 12.00
N PRO A 1079 -47.08 69.12 13.29
CA PRO A 1079 -45.96 69.84 13.93
C PRO A 1079 -45.21 69.09 15.05
N ASN A 1080 -43.88 69.27 15.02
CA ASN A 1080 -42.96 69.73 16.08
C ASN A 1080 -43.30 69.68 17.61
N GLN A 1081 -42.22 69.53 18.41
CA GLN A 1081 -41.96 69.96 19.81
C GLN A 1081 -42.14 69.01 21.05
N LEU A 1082 -40.97 68.59 21.59
CA LEU A 1082 -40.48 68.79 22.99
C LEU A 1082 -41.15 68.04 24.19
N PRO A 1083 -40.55 67.98 25.42
CA PRO A 1083 -39.28 68.61 25.89
C PRO A 1083 -38.25 67.69 26.64
N SER A 1084 -37.02 68.24 26.79
CA SER A 1084 -35.99 68.11 27.86
C SER A 1084 -35.95 66.95 28.89
N GLY A 1085 -34.73 66.50 29.26
CA GLY A 1085 -34.49 65.78 30.54
C GLY A 1085 -33.06 65.33 30.91
N ALA A 1086 -32.27 66.22 31.54
CA ALA A 1086 -31.16 65.98 32.50
C ALA A 1086 -30.01 64.93 32.27
N PHE A 1087 -28.79 65.48 32.18
CA PHE A 1087 -27.48 64.93 32.66
C PHE A 1087 -27.36 65.12 34.22
N PRO A 1088 -26.35 64.62 35.01
CA PRO A 1088 -24.89 64.72 34.73
C PRO A 1088 -23.85 63.75 35.42
N GLN A 1089 -22.56 63.88 35.00
CA GLN A 1089 -21.26 63.97 35.76
C GLN A 1089 -20.88 62.99 36.93
N SER A 1090 -19.60 62.68 37.26
CA SER A 1090 -18.26 62.95 36.66
C SER A 1090 -17.10 62.13 37.31
N SER A 1091 -15.85 62.32 36.80
CA SER A 1091 -14.52 62.35 37.49
C SER A 1091 -13.75 61.09 37.97
N LEU A 1092 -12.67 60.75 37.22
CA LEU A 1092 -11.22 60.74 37.60
C LEU A 1092 -10.63 59.84 38.75
N THR A 1093 -9.82 58.81 38.36
CA THR A 1093 -8.39 58.47 38.76
C THR A 1093 -7.90 58.37 40.25
N PRO A 1094 -6.71 57.79 40.59
CA PRO A 1094 -5.92 56.63 40.05
C PRO A 1094 -5.13 55.75 41.11
N ILE A 1095 -4.42 54.66 40.68
CA ILE A 1095 -3.05 54.19 41.17
C ILE A 1095 -2.94 53.55 42.62
N PRO A 1096 -1.92 52.73 43.04
CA PRO A 1096 -0.98 51.74 42.40
C PRO A 1096 -0.50 50.49 43.27
N TYR A 1097 0.51 49.71 42.80
CA TYR A 1097 1.61 48.95 43.53
C TYR A 1097 1.30 47.79 44.54
N HIS A 1098 2.20 46.84 44.91
CA HIS A 1098 3.27 46.02 44.23
C HIS A 1098 3.87 44.95 45.21
N HIS A 1099 4.55 43.89 44.71
CA HIS A 1099 5.59 43.03 45.40
C HIS A 1099 5.17 42.18 46.66
N THR A 1100 5.86 41.12 47.16
CA THR A 1100 6.98 40.21 46.74
C THR A 1100 7.12 38.97 47.67
N ILE A 1101 7.58 37.81 47.13
CA ILE A 1101 8.46 36.78 47.80
C ILE A 1101 7.74 35.97 48.95
N THR A 1102 8.11 34.77 49.45
CA THR A 1102 9.37 33.97 49.58
C THR A 1102 9.21 32.44 49.26
N SER A 1103 10.18 31.63 49.71
CA SER A 1103 10.40 30.16 49.69
C SER A 1103 9.84 29.44 50.96
N SER A 1104 10.10 28.18 51.37
CA SER A 1104 10.94 27.02 50.90
C SER A 1104 10.61 25.69 51.64
N HIS A 1105 11.11 24.55 51.11
CA HIS A 1105 11.51 23.28 51.77
C HIS A 1105 10.52 22.13 52.15
N LEU A 1106 11.14 20.93 52.15
CA LEU A 1106 10.73 19.55 52.53
C LEU A 1106 10.81 19.33 54.07
N PRO A 1107 10.44 18.16 54.70
CA PRO A 1107 10.45 16.77 54.18
C PRO A 1107 9.31 15.79 54.63
N LEU A 1108 9.51 14.50 54.33
CA LEU A 1108 8.75 13.27 54.69
C LEU A 1108 9.05 12.76 56.13
N PRO A 1109 8.65 11.55 56.62
CA PRO A 1109 7.64 10.53 56.19
C PRO A 1109 6.67 10.05 57.32
N HIS A 1110 5.78 9.05 57.08
CA HIS A 1110 5.73 7.73 57.80
C HIS A 1110 4.42 6.87 57.66
N HIS A 1111 4.63 5.55 57.57
CA HIS A 1111 3.83 4.35 57.96
C HIS A 1111 2.40 4.00 57.43
N ASN A 1112 2.35 2.75 56.92
CA ASN A 1112 1.24 1.81 56.69
C ASN A 1112 1.00 0.88 57.93
N PRO A 1113 0.30 -0.30 57.90
CA PRO A 1113 -1.01 -0.76 57.37
C PRO A 1113 -1.83 -1.45 58.54
N PRO A 1114 -2.53 -2.64 58.50
CA PRO A 1114 -3.09 -3.51 57.41
C PRO A 1114 -4.51 -4.14 57.62
N THR A 1115 -4.89 -5.03 56.66
CA THR A 1115 -5.83 -6.22 56.76
C THR A 1115 -7.35 -5.96 56.78
N THR A 1116 -8.28 -6.90 56.43
CA THR A 1116 -8.19 -8.37 56.17
C THR A 1116 -9.26 -8.91 55.17
N THR A 1117 -8.89 -9.94 54.36
CA THR A 1117 -9.69 -11.11 53.84
C THR A 1117 -11.15 -11.04 53.31
N ALA A 1118 -11.30 -11.36 52.01
CA ALA A 1118 -11.97 -12.56 51.44
C ALA A 1118 -13.52 -12.81 51.42
N THR A 1119 -13.90 -13.79 50.57
CA THR A 1119 -15.15 -14.62 50.47
C THR A 1119 -16.36 -14.18 49.63
N THR A 1120 -16.63 -14.97 48.57
CA THR A 1120 -17.91 -15.33 47.92
C THR A 1120 -18.68 -16.39 48.78
N PRO A 1121 -19.89 -16.95 48.46
CA PRO A 1121 -20.57 -17.13 47.15
C PRO A 1121 -22.15 -17.08 47.09
N THR A 1122 -22.69 -17.37 45.90
CA THR A 1122 -23.99 -18.06 45.56
C THR A 1122 -25.37 -17.52 46.00
N ASN A 1123 -26.24 -17.24 45.00
CA ASN A 1123 -27.60 -17.80 44.80
C ASN A 1123 -28.31 -17.10 43.60
N GLN A 1124 -29.24 -17.68 42.82
CA GLN A 1124 -29.66 -19.09 42.59
C GLN A 1124 -30.41 -19.20 41.22
N GLN A 1125 -30.69 -20.43 40.76
CA GLN A 1125 -31.72 -20.93 39.80
C GLN A 1125 -32.70 -19.91 39.12
N LYS A 1126 -33.16 -20.07 37.86
CA LYS A 1126 -33.49 -21.31 37.11
C LYS A 1126 -33.70 -21.04 35.59
N ASN A 1127 -33.55 -22.08 34.75
CA ASN A 1127 -34.04 -22.16 33.35
C ASN A 1127 -35.53 -22.65 33.33
N PRO A 1128 -36.32 -22.70 32.22
CA PRO A 1128 -35.89 -22.95 30.83
C PRO A 1128 -36.66 -22.26 29.65
N SER A 1129 -36.19 -22.57 28.44
CA SER A 1129 -36.96 -22.92 27.19
C SER A 1129 -37.68 -21.88 26.30
N ILE A 1130 -37.20 -21.83 25.04
CA ILE A 1130 -37.94 -22.09 23.77
C ILE A 1130 -38.76 -20.96 23.06
N GLN A 1131 -38.43 -20.79 21.76
CA GLN A 1131 -39.23 -20.32 20.59
C GLN A 1131 -39.60 -18.83 20.34
N THR A 1132 -38.97 -18.30 19.28
CA THR A 1132 -39.52 -17.59 18.09
C THR A 1132 -40.20 -16.20 18.14
N THR A 1133 -39.85 -15.45 17.08
CA THR A 1133 -40.65 -14.51 16.24
C THR A 1133 -40.99 -13.08 16.70
N GLN A 1134 -40.69 -12.15 15.77
CA GLN A 1134 -41.41 -10.93 15.38
C GLN A 1134 -41.51 -9.79 16.42
N ASN A 1135 -40.91 -8.61 16.19
CA ASN A 1135 -41.06 -7.58 15.12
C ASN A 1135 -41.98 -6.43 15.57
N GLY A 1136 -41.41 -5.22 15.60
CA GLY A 1136 -42.07 -3.94 15.94
C GLY A 1136 -41.01 -2.95 16.42
N LEU A 1137 -40.57 -2.00 15.60
CA LEU A 1137 -41.17 -0.66 15.45
C LEU A 1137 -41.12 0.14 16.78
N SER A 1138 -40.50 1.32 16.88
CA SER A 1138 -40.06 2.23 15.81
C SER A 1138 -39.14 3.36 16.33
N HIS A 1139 -38.75 4.29 15.44
CA HIS A 1139 -38.26 5.65 15.74
C HIS A 1139 -36.95 5.83 16.53
N ASN A 1140 -35.85 5.76 15.77
CA ASN A 1140 -34.78 6.75 15.87
C ASN A 1140 -35.38 8.18 15.72
N PRO A 1141 -34.97 9.16 16.56
CA PRO A 1141 -34.14 10.23 16.01
C PRO A 1141 -32.97 10.69 16.91
N ASN A 1142 -31.75 10.43 16.44
CA ASN A 1142 -30.52 11.24 16.52
C ASN A 1142 -30.81 12.75 16.68
N PRO A 1143 -29.93 13.62 17.26
CA PRO A 1143 -28.89 14.25 16.41
C PRO A 1143 -27.69 15.10 17.01
N LEU A 1144 -26.75 15.51 16.11
CA LEU A 1144 -26.23 16.89 15.74
C LEU A 1144 -25.10 17.70 16.45
N HIS A 1145 -23.91 17.67 15.81
CA HIS A 1145 -22.92 18.73 15.41
C HIS A 1145 -22.89 20.17 16.02
N PRO A 1146 -21.80 21.02 15.93
CA PRO A 1146 -20.62 20.87 15.05
C PRO A 1146 -19.13 21.11 15.55
N LYS A 1147 -18.44 20.12 16.16
CA LYS A 1147 -16.95 20.00 16.35
C LYS A 1147 -16.13 21.08 17.19
N PRO A 1148 -14.98 21.72 16.84
CA PRO A 1148 -13.58 21.24 16.98
C PRO A 1148 -12.51 22.10 17.75
N ALA A 1149 -11.36 21.53 18.17
CA ALA A 1149 -10.04 22.19 18.46
C ALA A 1149 -8.94 21.08 18.65
N THR A 1150 -7.59 21.17 18.61
CA THR A 1150 -6.59 21.77 17.67
C THR A 1150 -5.18 21.10 17.85
N LYS A 1151 -4.36 21.01 16.78
CA LYS A 1151 -2.86 20.91 16.78
C LYS A 1151 -2.17 21.81 17.84
N LEU A 1152 -0.94 21.58 18.34
CA LEU A 1152 0.23 20.78 17.91
C LEU A 1152 1.13 20.41 19.14
N THR A 1153 2.17 19.57 18.99
CA THR A 1153 3.20 19.22 20.03
C THR A 1153 2.66 19.03 21.46
N GLN A 1154 1.72 18.10 21.66
CA GLN A 1154 1.03 17.94 22.96
C GLN A 1154 0.25 16.62 23.05
N GLU A 1155 0.77 15.51 22.52
CA GLU A 1155 0.00 14.35 22.04
C GLU A 1155 -1.25 13.96 22.89
N PRO A 1156 -1.18 13.77 24.24
CA PRO A 1156 -2.38 13.50 25.05
C PRO A 1156 -3.40 14.66 25.08
N GLN A 1157 -2.95 15.91 25.23
CA GLN A 1157 -3.82 17.11 25.25
C GLN A 1157 -4.40 17.43 23.86
N LYS A 1158 -3.59 17.25 22.82
CA LYS A 1158 -3.91 17.55 21.42
C LYS A 1158 -5.09 16.70 20.92
N GLN A 1159 -5.01 15.38 21.10
CA GLN A 1159 -6.09 14.45 20.76
C GLN A 1159 -7.33 14.62 21.67
N THR A 1160 -7.11 14.92 22.96
CA THR A 1160 -8.20 15.25 23.92
C THR A 1160 -9.04 16.44 23.46
N LEU A 1161 -8.40 17.48 22.91
CA LEU A 1161 -9.09 18.68 22.43
C LEU A 1161 -9.97 18.37 21.22
N GLU A 1162 -9.51 17.48 20.33
CA GLU A 1162 -10.22 17.07 19.11
C GLU A 1162 -11.44 16.21 19.44
N ILE A 1163 -11.28 15.25 20.37
CA ILE A 1163 -12.34 14.42 20.95
C ILE A 1163 -13.39 15.27 21.69
N ASN A 1164 -12.97 16.11 22.64
CA ASN A 1164 -13.88 16.91 23.47
C ASN A 1164 -14.75 17.84 22.63
N SER A 1165 -14.17 18.44 21.61
CA SER A 1165 -14.89 19.36 20.73
C SER A 1165 -15.86 18.60 19.81
N ALA A 1166 -15.44 17.44 19.27
CA ALA A 1166 -16.34 16.56 18.52
C ALA A 1166 -17.64 16.24 19.27
N LEU A 1167 -17.54 15.93 20.57
CA LEU A 1167 -18.70 15.74 21.43
C LEU A 1167 -19.43 17.06 21.78
N SER A 1168 -18.71 18.07 22.27
CA SER A 1168 -19.30 19.28 22.86
C SER A 1168 -20.21 20.01 21.90
N LEU A 1169 -19.72 20.25 20.68
CA LEU A 1169 -20.56 20.83 19.69
C LEU A 1169 -21.54 19.82 19.11
N SER A 1170 -21.35 18.49 19.17
CA SER A 1170 -22.36 17.49 18.77
C SER A 1170 -23.66 17.43 19.61
N ILE A 1171 -23.91 18.47 20.41
CA ILE A 1171 -25.16 18.76 21.13
C ILE A 1171 -25.81 20.08 20.61
N LEU A 1172 -25.07 20.93 19.91
CA LEU A 1172 -25.39 22.36 19.77
C LEU A 1172 -26.27 22.68 18.57
N THR A 1173 -26.02 22.06 17.41
CA THR A 1173 -27.00 22.04 16.32
C THR A 1173 -28.07 20.96 16.55
N SER A 1174 -27.99 20.11 17.60
CA SER A 1174 -29.13 19.31 18.06
C SER A 1174 -30.24 20.23 18.51
N LEU A 1175 -29.90 21.11 19.45
CA LEU A 1175 -30.76 22.23 19.81
C LEU A 1175 -31.03 23.12 18.60
N GLY A 1176 -30.06 23.39 17.72
CA GLY A 1176 -30.27 24.15 16.48
C GLY A 1176 -31.38 23.60 15.56
N GLY A 1177 -31.39 22.29 15.28
CA GLY A 1177 -32.38 21.61 14.45
C GLY A 1177 -33.72 21.46 15.16
N VAL A 1178 -33.72 21.12 16.46
CA VAL A 1178 -34.93 20.99 17.28
C VAL A 1178 -35.60 22.35 17.52
N ILE A 1179 -34.84 23.43 17.78
CA ILE A 1179 -35.37 24.80 17.90
C ILE A 1179 -35.79 25.33 16.53
N GLY A 1180 -35.05 24.97 15.46
CA GLY A 1180 -35.47 25.23 14.08
C GLY A 1180 -36.83 24.62 13.78
N TYR A 1181 -37.04 23.36 14.13
CA TYR A 1181 -38.32 22.66 14.03
C TYR A 1181 -39.38 23.28 14.93
N ALA A 1182 -39.11 23.54 16.21
CA ALA A 1182 -40.05 24.17 17.14
C ALA A 1182 -40.48 25.60 16.72
N ARG A 1183 -39.66 26.29 15.89
CA ARG A 1183 -39.99 27.60 15.31
C ARG A 1183 -40.63 27.55 13.91
N THR A 1184 -40.57 26.42 13.18
CA THR A 1184 -40.94 26.39 11.75
C THR A 1184 -41.75 25.16 11.30
N GLY A 1185 -41.92 24.14 12.14
CA GLY A 1185 -42.53 22.84 11.78
C GLY A 1185 -41.76 22.04 10.73
N SER A 1186 -40.59 22.52 10.29
CA SER A 1186 -39.90 21.99 9.11
C SER A 1186 -39.15 20.69 9.41
N VAL A 1187 -39.74 19.56 9.00
CA VAL A 1187 -39.07 18.24 9.05
C VAL A 1187 -37.73 18.26 8.31
N PRO A 1188 -37.56 18.92 7.14
CA PRO A 1188 -36.22 19.13 6.56
C PRO A 1188 -35.25 19.89 7.48
N SER A 1189 -35.72 20.89 8.24
CA SER A 1189 -34.87 21.61 9.21
C SER A 1189 -34.51 20.76 10.42
N ILE A 1190 -35.35 19.79 10.81
CA ILE A 1190 -34.95 18.78 11.80
C ILE A 1190 -33.97 17.79 11.16
N ALA A 1191 -34.22 17.27 9.95
CA ALA A 1191 -33.54 16.12 9.31
C ALA A 1191 -32.21 16.42 8.58
N ALA A 1192 -32.12 17.56 7.88
CA ALA A 1192 -30.83 18.10 7.41
C ALA A 1192 -29.97 18.55 8.61
N GLY A 1193 -30.64 18.81 9.74
CA GLY A 1193 -30.05 18.56 11.04
C GLY A 1193 -29.66 17.07 11.23
N LEU A 1194 -30.61 16.20 11.55
CA LEU A 1194 -30.36 14.90 12.22
C LEU A 1194 -29.34 13.99 11.55
N SER A 1195 -29.17 14.13 10.23
CA SER A 1195 -28.26 13.35 9.41
C SER A 1195 -26.85 13.94 9.32
N VAL A 1196 -26.72 15.28 9.38
CA VAL A 1196 -25.43 15.98 9.58
C VAL A 1196 -24.92 15.52 10.94
N GLY A 1197 -25.59 15.93 12.02
CA GLY A 1197 -26.12 14.87 12.87
C GLY A 1197 -25.12 13.93 13.53
N ALA A 1198 -25.29 12.65 13.17
CA ALA A 1198 -24.53 11.51 13.62
C ALA A 1198 -23.04 11.53 13.19
N LEU A 1199 -22.65 12.22 12.11
CA LEU A 1199 -21.31 12.10 11.54
C LEU A 1199 -20.18 12.52 12.50
N TYR A 1200 -20.44 13.44 13.43
CA TYR A 1200 -19.47 13.86 14.45
C TYR A 1200 -19.56 13.04 15.74
N LEU A 1201 -20.71 12.45 16.05
CA LEU A 1201 -20.81 11.44 17.10
C LEU A 1201 -20.06 10.18 16.69
N TYR A 1202 -20.13 9.81 15.40
CA TYR A 1202 -19.37 8.71 14.80
C TYR A 1202 -17.87 9.05 14.68
N SER A 1203 -17.53 10.29 14.31
CA SER A 1203 -16.16 10.82 14.40
C SER A 1203 -15.61 10.76 15.83
N PHE A 1204 -16.38 11.20 16.84
CA PHE A 1204 -16.02 11.11 18.25
C PHE A 1204 -15.81 9.66 18.70
N GLN A 1205 -16.67 8.73 18.27
CA GLN A 1205 -16.48 7.30 18.52
C GLN A 1205 -15.15 6.80 17.93
N ARG A 1206 -14.88 7.03 16.64
CA ARG A 1206 -13.63 6.60 16.00
C ARG A 1206 -12.39 7.24 16.63
N LEU A 1207 -12.41 8.54 16.90
CA LEU A 1207 -11.30 9.26 17.53
C LEU A 1207 -11.03 8.78 18.97
N ARG A 1208 -12.06 8.31 19.68
CA ARG A 1208 -11.93 7.70 21.01
C ARG A 1208 -11.42 6.25 20.95
N THR A 1209 -11.66 5.52 19.86
CA THR A 1209 -11.24 4.11 19.69
C THR A 1209 -10.05 3.94 18.74
N GLY A 1210 -9.25 4.99 18.52
CA GLY A 1210 -8.05 4.95 17.65
C GLY A 1210 -8.30 4.72 16.15
N GLN A 1211 -9.55 4.60 15.70
CA GLN A 1211 -9.87 4.16 14.34
C GLN A 1211 -9.61 5.25 13.29
N THR A 1212 -9.05 4.83 12.15
CA THR A 1212 -8.78 5.69 10.98
C THR A 1212 -10.02 6.40 10.45
N TYR A 1213 -9.82 7.48 9.71
CA TYR A 1213 -10.84 8.38 9.15
C TYR A 1213 -11.67 9.19 10.16
N GLY A 1214 -11.29 9.18 11.45
CA GLY A 1214 -11.97 9.93 12.51
C GLY A 1214 -11.96 11.45 12.33
N ASP A 1215 -10.92 12.05 11.76
CA ASP A 1215 -10.82 13.50 11.58
C ASP A 1215 -11.53 13.96 10.31
N GLU A 1216 -11.38 13.17 9.27
CA GLU A 1216 -11.83 13.31 7.90
C GLU A 1216 -13.36 13.30 7.83
N LEU A 1217 -14.01 12.34 8.50
CA LEU A 1217 -15.46 12.35 8.78
C LEU A 1217 -15.91 13.66 9.43
N GLY A 1218 -15.02 14.27 10.22
CA GLY A 1218 -15.21 15.50 10.95
C GLY A 1218 -14.87 16.79 10.20
N LEU A 1219 -14.13 16.71 9.09
CA LEU A 1219 -13.89 17.82 8.17
C LEU A 1219 -15.03 17.90 7.14
N LEU A 1220 -15.43 16.75 6.59
CA LEU A 1220 -16.54 16.58 5.66
C LEU A 1220 -17.80 17.33 6.12
N ALA A 1221 -18.23 17.09 7.36
CA ALA A 1221 -19.45 17.68 7.86
C ALA A 1221 -19.33 19.19 8.21
N SER A 1222 -18.11 19.70 8.43
CA SER A 1222 -17.88 21.13 8.66
C SER A 1222 -18.13 21.92 7.38
N ILE A 1223 -17.75 21.31 6.25
CA ILE A 1223 -17.97 21.82 4.89
C ILE A 1223 -19.48 21.86 4.60
N VAL A 1224 -20.20 20.76 4.86
CA VAL A 1224 -21.66 20.66 4.65
C VAL A 1224 -22.42 21.75 5.41
N LEU A 1225 -22.12 21.96 6.70
CA LEU A 1225 -22.81 23.00 7.47
C LEU A 1225 -22.48 24.41 6.95
N SER A 1226 -21.20 24.69 6.69
CA SER A 1226 -20.71 25.99 6.24
C SER A 1226 -21.33 26.42 4.92
N GLY A 1227 -21.47 25.51 3.96
CA GLY A 1227 -22.13 25.76 2.68
C GLY A 1227 -23.60 26.19 2.82
N SER A 1228 -24.29 25.74 3.86
CA SER A 1228 -25.71 26.07 4.10
C SER A 1228 -25.93 27.35 4.92
N SER A 1229 -25.00 27.69 5.83
CA SER A 1229 -25.20 28.77 6.80
C SER A 1229 -24.60 30.11 6.36
N ILE A 1230 -23.38 30.10 5.82
CA ILE A 1230 -22.62 31.33 5.52
C ILE A 1230 -23.31 32.18 4.44
N PRO A 1231 -23.76 31.63 3.29
CA PRO A 1231 -24.51 32.41 2.30
C PRO A 1231 -25.80 32.99 2.89
N ARG A 1232 -26.47 32.21 3.76
CA ARG A 1232 -27.72 32.61 4.42
C ARG A 1232 -27.52 33.70 5.48
N ALA A 1233 -26.38 33.72 6.17
CA ALA A 1233 -25.99 34.79 7.07
C ALA A 1233 -25.69 36.09 6.32
N ILE A 1234 -24.94 36.01 5.22
CA ILE A 1234 -24.63 37.16 4.36
C ILE A 1234 -25.91 37.74 3.73
N LYS A 1235 -26.79 36.88 3.19
CA LYS A 1235 -28.07 37.26 2.54
C LYS A 1235 -29.13 37.78 3.52
N THR A 1236 -29.17 37.31 4.78
CA THR A 1236 -30.26 37.70 5.73
C THR A 1236 -29.83 38.62 6.87
N ARG A 1237 -28.54 38.63 7.24
CA ARG A 1237 -27.98 39.35 8.41
C ARG A 1237 -28.70 39.13 9.75
N LYS A 1238 -29.50 38.07 9.87
CA LYS A 1238 -30.23 37.73 11.11
C LYS A 1238 -29.29 37.01 12.09
N PRO A 1239 -29.45 37.21 13.42
CA PRO A 1239 -28.51 36.69 14.41
C PRO A 1239 -28.41 35.16 14.43
N VAL A 1240 -29.47 34.44 14.07
CA VAL A 1240 -29.46 32.95 14.06
C VAL A 1240 -28.60 32.37 12.92
N PRO A 1241 -28.78 32.75 11.63
CA PRO A 1241 -27.82 32.39 10.56
C PRO A 1241 -26.37 32.82 10.83
N ILE A 1242 -26.16 34.02 11.40
CA ILE A 1242 -24.83 34.50 11.79
C ILE A 1242 -24.22 33.56 12.85
N GLY A 1243 -24.99 33.19 13.88
CA GLY A 1243 -24.58 32.22 14.90
C GLY A 1243 -24.15 30.88 14.31
N LEU A 1244 -24.99 30.25 13.47
CA LEU A 1244 -24.61 28.98 12.82
C LEU A 1244 -23.35 29.11 11.96
N SER A 1245 -23.14 30.26 11.31
CA SER A 1245 -21.96 30.50 10.48
C SER A 1245 -20.67 30.56 11.29
N LEU A 1246 -20.69 31.20 12.45
CA LEU A 1246 -19.54 31.24 13.37
C LEU A 1246 -19.18 29.83 13.87
N VAL A 1247 -20.19 29.03 14.22
CA VAL A 1247 -20.00 27.63 14.65
C VAL A 1247 -19.44 26.77 13.51
N ALA A 1248 -19.91 26.94 12.27
CA ALA A 1248 -19.41 26.19 11.12
C ALA A 1248 -17.96 26.57 10.72
N ILE A 1249 -17.60 27.85 10.83
CA ILE A 1249 -16.23 28.35 10.61
C ILE A 1249 -15.26 27.78 11.66
N TYR A 1250 -15.67 27.76 12.93
CA TYR A 1250 -14.92 27.06 13.99
C TYR A 1250 -14.74 25.58 13.61
N GLY A 1251 -15.83 24.90 13.22
CA GLY A 1251 -15.89 23.58 12.55
C GLY A 1251 -14.80 23.30 11.52
N LEU A 1252 -14.57 24.22 10.60
CA LEU A 1252 -13.59 24.07 9.51
C LEU A 1252 -12.14 24.27 9.98
N LEU A 1253 -11.88 25.30 10.78
CA LEU A 1253 -10.52 25.79 11.09
C LEU A 1253 -9.59 24.74 11.70
N VAL A 1254 -10.17 23.73 12.34
CA VAL A 1254 -9.43 22.75 13.13
C VAL A 1254 -9.32 21.41 12.45
N PHE A 1255 -10.40 20.76 12.03
CA PHE A 1255 -10.22 19.47 11.35
C PHE A 1255 -9.63 19.64 9.95
N GLY A 1256 -9.70 20.85 9.39
CA GLY A 1256 -8.75 21.30 8.38
C GLY A 1256 -7.31 21.22 8.89
N LYS A 1257 -6.95 21.87 10.00
CA LYS A 1257 -5.59 21.79 10.58
C LYS A 1257 -5.13 20.37 10.97
N ALA A 1258 -6.04 19.50 11.45
CA ALA A 1258 -5.74 18.14 11.86
C ALA A 1258 -5.40 17.26 10.65
N VAL A 1259 -6.28 17.26 9.63
CA VAL A 1259 -6.07 16.52 8.38
C VAL A 1259 -4.88 17.09 7.59
N LEU A 1260 -4.72 18.42 7.51
CA LEU A 1260 -3.56 19.12 6.90
C LEU A 1260 -2.28 19.04 7.76
N GLY A 1261 -2.01 17.86 8.32
CA GLY A 1261 -0.80 17.45 9.02
C GLY A 1261 -0.84 16.03 9.55
N LYS A 1262 -1.77 15.21 9.05
CA LYS A 1262 -1.52 13.79 8.78
C LYS A 1262 -1.01 13.60 7.34
N ASN A 1263 -1.17 14.63 6.50
CA ASN A 1263 -0.55 14.84 5.18
C ASN A 1263 0.63 15.81 5.27
#